data_AF-A0A3N4MJ68-F1
#
_entry.id   AF-A0A3N4MJ68-F1
#
_cell.length_a   1.000
_cell.length_b   1.000
_cell.length_c   1.000
_cell.angle_alpha   90.00
_cell.angle_beta   90.00
_cell.angle_gamma   90.00
#
_symmetry.space_group_name_H-M   'P 1'
#
loop_
_entity.id
_entity.type
_entity.pdbx_description
1 polymer ?
#
loop_
_entity_poly.entity_id
_entity_poly.type
_entity_poly.pdbx_seq_one_letter_code
_entity_poly.pdbx_strand_id
1 'polypeptide(L)'
;MTGRKRTIALIFCIISFLPISAQYKISGKVKDAHTQELIPFATLQFVGTNTGMVTDAEGSFLFELPAIPSDSLMVRVMGYQRTVLFVDKSLKEQTLNFEISRGDVSLKQHEVKANVNFALILLRHIIRRKPYNNYDRLSNYRYEIYNKLELDIKNLNTTKLSRNRFTKPFSFILQNIDSTSETKPFLPVFLTESISDYYFQRSPKKTKEIIKASRTSGLDNESVSKFLGGMYQNINIYDNNIPVFDKSFASPISSNGALYYTYRITDTQYVNQQRFIKMNFQPRRKGENAFIGEMWVQDSTYAIQKMTMSVPGDANINFVRKISMVQEYKPFPDSSGWFLAKDKFVVDFWTPGLKPTKTMDFIGRKTTTYEKVMVNDTSVTNLFTEKRYPENIVLTDSARFRSESFWDSTRHEGLTKNEQSIYKMVDTLQKMPLFQKYSNTIRFLATGYKPFGMLEWGPYWYVFSQNRLEGFRTRLDLGTTPKFAKDLYLNGYLAYGFTDQHFKGKMSALWLLKRHPRMYVYGSFIRDLDNGANYYDEVGTDNIFSLAIRKPGVPQKFMLIDEKRAEFYKEYFSGFSHHLSVVHKQFMPFAPLPTGTFFPHNGDGLDPLTNMEVAVKLRYAFREEFLEGNYYRYSLGSKFPIVEVKYSLGLKGVLKSNYNYHKASFTVSDYVKTPPFGHIYYNFFAGKIFSNGALPYTMLEIHPGNEIYYYNKYAFNMMNRYEFISDQYAGFNIEHTIGSGIFNYIPGVRKLKFRQFWTAKGVIGKLSEANKSLNLTAGYPFKTLEGSPYIELGTGVENIFKFLRVDFVWRVAPKPLPFEAYERRFGIFGSFKLQF
;
A
#
# COMPACT_ATOMS: atom_id res chain seq x y z
N MET A 1 64.46 56.51 40.99
CA MET A 1 63.49 55.79 40.12
C MET A 1 62.73 54.67 40.86
N THR A 2 62.32 54.86 42.11
CA THR A 2 61.79 53.77 42.97
C THR A 2 60.33 53.92 43.40
N GLY A 3 59.73 55.11 43.24
CA GLY A 3 58.31 55.36 43.57
C GLY A 3 57.32 54.80 42.55
N ARG A 4 57.52 55.07 41.25
CA ARG A 4 56.59 54.65 40.17
C ARG A 4 56.47 53.13 39.99
N LYS A 5 57.52 52.35 40.31
CA LYS A 5 57.48 50.87 40.22
C LYS A 5 56.60 50.23 41.31
N ARG A 6 56.51 50.84 42.49
CA ARG A 6 55.66 50.34 43.60
C ARG A 6 54.18 50.62 43.38
N THR A 7 53.83 51.76 42.77
CA THR A 7 52.43 52.09 42.44
C THR A 7 51.89 51.20 41.31
N ILE A 8 52.72 50.89 40.30
CA ILE A 8 52.34 49.96 39.22
C ILE A 8 52.19 48.53 39.76
N ALA A 9 53.05 48.09 40.68
CA ALA A 9 52.92 46.78 41.32
C ALA A 9 51.66 46.68 42.19
N LEU A 10 51.26 47.75 42.89
CA LEU A 10 50.04 47.76 43.70
C LEU A 10 48.77 47.74 42.83
N ILE A 11 48.78 48.44 41.69
CA ILE A 11 47.68 48.42 40.71
C ILE A 11 47.58 47.04 40.03
N PHE A 12 48.73 46.40 39.72
CA PHE A 12 48.75 45.04 39.15
C PHE A 12 48.26 43.99 40.15
N CYS A 13 48.54 44.17 41.46
CA CYS A 13 48.05 43.29 42.52
C CYS A 13 46.54 43.46 42.77
N ILE A 14 45.99 44.68 42.64
CA ILE A 14 44.55 44.94 42.82
C ILE A 14 43.71 44.46 41.61
N ILE A 15 44.29 44.47 40.40
CA ILE A 15 43.62 43.94 39.20
C ILE A 15 43.63 42.39 39.17
N SER A 16 44.54 41.73 39.89
CA SER A 16 44.61 40.26 39.95
C SER A 16 43.65 39.61 40.97
N PHE A 17 42.86 40.40 41.70
CA PHE A 17 41.82 39.91 42.63
C PHE A 17 40.38 40.11 42.14
N LEU A 18 40.15 40.40 40.85
CA LEU A 18 38.80 40.34 40.30
C LEU A 18 38.35 38.87 40.27
N PRO A 19 37.27 38.49 40.99
CA PRO A 19 36.74 37.14 40.91
C PRO A 19 36.21 36.93 39.49
N ILE A 20 36.91 36.14 38.70
CA ILE A 20 36.35 35.53 37.50
C ILE A 20 35.23 34.61 38.02
N SER A 21 34.00 35.12 38.09
CA SER A 21 32.84 34.30 38.41
C SER A 21 32.76 33.21 37.36
N ALA A 22 33.03 31.97 37.77
CA ALA A 22 32.86 30.82 36.91
C ALA A 22 31.38 30.70 36.56
N GLN A 23 31.00 31.10 35.35
CA GLN A 23 29.64 30.95 34.86
C GLN A 23 29.42 29.50 34.45
N TYR A 24 28.35 28.91 34.97
CA TYR A 24 27.84 27.63 34.52
C TYR A 24 27.10 27.82 33.20
N LYS A 25 27.43 26.99 32.21
CA LYS A 25 26.77 26.98 30.90
C LYS A 25 25.95 25.71 30.74
N ILE A 26 24.65 25.89 30.59
CA ILE A 26 23.73 24.79 30.28
C ILE A 26 23.13 25.11 28.92
N SER A 27 23.50 24.33 27.91
CA SER A 27 23.00 24.48 26.55
C SER A 27 22.14 23.28 26.15
N GLY A 28 21.36 23.41 25.09
CA GLY A 28 20.64 22.26 24.55
C GLY A 28 19.59 22.64 23.55
N LYS A 29 18.85 21.64 23.09
CA LYS A 29 17.72 21.80 22.18
C LYS A 29 16.48 21.10 22.69
N VAL A 30 15.31 21.64 22.38
CA VAL A 30 14.01 21.03 22.66
C VAL A 30 13.43 20.50 21.36
N LYS A 31 13.06 19.22 21.32
CA LYS A 31 12.52 18.54 20.14
C LYS A 31 11.33 17.62 20.47
N ASP A 32 10.46 17.40 19.49
CA ASP A 32 9.36 16.43 19.58
C ASP A 32 9.93 15.01 19.54
N ALA A 33 9.61 14.19 20.54
CA ALA A 33 10.17 12.84 20.67
C ALA A 33 9.83 11.89 19.50
N HIS A 34 8.76 12.17 18.75
CA HIS A 34 8.34 11.32 17.63
C HIS A 34 8.78 11.89 16.28
N THR A 35 8.52 13.17 16.02
CA THR A 35 8.91 13.76 14.72
C THR A 35 10.37 14.19 14.67
N GLN A 36 11.06 14.29 15.82
CA GLN A 36 12.40 14.87 15.94
C GLN A 36 12.48 16.32 15.43
N GLU A 37 11.34 16.99 15.29
CA GLU A 37 11.28 18.40 14.93
C GLU A 37 11.65 19.26 16.13
N LEU A 38 12.46 20.28 15.90
CA LEU A 38 12.81 21.27 16.91
C LEU A 38 11.55 22.05 17.31
N ILE A 39 11.39 22.27 18.61
CA ILE A 39 10.25 22.97 19.18
C ILE A 39 10.73 24.37 19.55
N PRO A 40 10.42 25.37 18.72
CA PRO A 40 10.77 26.74 19.04
C PRO A 40 9.89 27.25 20.17
N PHE A 41 10.42 28.22 20.91
CA PHE A 41 9.73 28.92 21.99
C PHE A 41 9.17 28.02 23.12
N ALA A 42 9.85 26.92 23.40
CA ALA A 42 9.56 26.08 24.54
C ALA A 42 9.98 26.76 25.85
N THR A 43 9.08 26.80 26.83
CA THR A 43 9.39 27.39 28.15
C THR A 43 10.20 26.40 28.98
N LEU A 44 11.42 26.80 29.35
CA LEU A 44 12.31 26.09 30.26
C LEU A 44 12.29 26.76 31.63
N GLN A 45 12.23 25.98 32.70
CA GLN A 45 12.21 26.48 34.08
C GLN A 45 12.95 25.52 35.02
N PHE A 46 13.77 26.04 35.92
CA PHE A 46 14.35 25.26 37.01
C PHE A 46 13.27 24.94 38.04
N VAL A 47 13.15 23.67 38.43
CA VAL A 47 12.07 23.22 39.31
C VAL A 47 12.20 23.90 40.68
N GLY A 48 11.11 24.54 41.13
CA GLY A 48 11.05 25.24 42.40
C GLY A 48 11.59 26.67 42.39
N THR A 49 12.00 27.20 41.23
CA THR A 49 12.53 28.57 41.12
C THR A 49 11.85 29.37 40.00
N ASN A 50 12.03 30.69 40.03
CA ASN A 50 11.57 31.59 38.96
C ASN A 50 12.61 31.75 37.84
N THR A 51 13.73 31.02 37.90
CA THR A 51 14.78 31.07 36.88
C THR A 51 14.38 30.17 35.71
N GLY A 52 14.24 30.77 34.53
CA GLY A 52 13.82 30.07 33.32
C GLY A 52 14.09 30.90 32.07
N MET A 53 13.94 30.29 30.91
CA MET A 53 14.08 30.97 29.62
C MET A 53 13.17 30.31 28.58
N VAL A 54 13.17 30.85 27.38
CA VAL A 54 12.42 30.32 26.24
C VAL A 54 13.42 29.94 25.14
N THR A 55 13.20 28.82 24.44
CA THR A 55 14.06 28.45 23.30
C THR A 55 13.93 29.45 22.14
N ASP A 56 14.98 29.57 21.34
CA ASP A 56 14.97 30.35 20.10
C ASP A 56 14.14 29.69 18.97
N ALA A 57 14.19 30.28 17.77
CA ALA A 57 13.48 29.79 16.58
C ALA A 57 14.00 28.43 16.09
N GLU A 58 15.23 28.09 16.44
CA GLU A 58 15.89 26.81 16.18
C GLU A 58 15.69 25.82 17.34
N GLY A 59 14.84 26.15 18.31
CA GLY A 59 14.55 25.30 19.47
C GLY A 59 15.74 25.12 20.41
N SER A 60 16.77 25.95 20.30
CA SER A 60 17.97 25.93 21.14
C SER A 60 17.83 26.85 22.34
N PHE A 61 18.55 26.54 23.41
CA PHE A 61 18.63 27.38 24.60
C PHE A 61 20.05 27.39 25.15
N LEU A 62 20.39 28.48 25.82
CA LEU A 62 21.66 28.65 26.52
C LEU A 62 21.39 29.43 27.82
N PHE A 63 21.59 28.76 28.94
CA PHE A 63 21.65 29.40 30.25
C PHE A 63 23.10 29.70 30.60
N GLU A 64 23.39 30.98 30.89
CA GLU A 64 24.64 31.41 31.51
C GLU A 64 24.32 31.87 32.93
N LEU A 65 24.71 31.07 33.93
CA LEU A 65 24.28 31.25 35.32
C LEU A 65 25.48 31.35 36.27
N PRO A 66 25.45 32.24 37.27
CA PRO A 66 26.51 32.30 38.28
C PRO A 66 26.52 31.07 39.22
N ALA A 67 25.38 30.43 39.41
CA ALA A 67 25.23 29.17 40.14
C ALA A 67 24.01 28.41 39.61
N ILE A 68 24.03 27.07 39.69
CA ILE A 68 22.92 26.21 39.25
C ILE A 68 21.81 26.23 40.32
N PRO A 69 20.63 26.80 40.05
CA PRO A 69 19.62 27.11 41.07
C PRO A 69 18.78 25.88 41.49
N SER A 70 18.74 24.82 40.68
CA SER A 70 18.02 23.58 40.98
C SER A 70 18.72 22.41 40.28
N ASP A 71 18.61 21.20 40.82
CA ASP A 71 19.12 19.96 40.21
C ASP A 71 18.25 19.43 39.07
N SER A 72 17.16 20.14 38.76
CA SER A 72 16.13 19.71 37.84
C SER A 72 15.73 20.86 36.92
N LEU A 73 15.89 20.68 35.62
CA LEU A 73 15.44 21.60 34.58
C LEU A 73 14.23 21.01 33.87
N MET A 74 13.21 21.82 33.67
CA MET A 74 11.91 21.38 33.18
C MET A 74 11.53 22.12 31.91
N VAL A 75 10.94 21.39 30.97
CA VAL A 75 10.30 21.96 29.78
C VAL A 75 8.79 21.86 29.91
N ARG A 76 8.12 22.98 29.64
CA ARG A 76 6.66 23.08 29.53
C ARG A 76 6.30 23.67 28.18
N VAL A 77 5.57 22.89 27.39
CA VAL A 77 5.01 23.32 26.10
C VAL A 77 3.54 22.94 26.07
N MET A 78 2.68 23.85 25.60
CA MET A 78 1.24 23.57 25.49
C MET A 78 1.00 22.42 24.50
N GLY A 79 0.23 21.41 24.89
CA GLY A 79 -0.03 20.21 24.08
C GLY A 79 1.00 19.08 24.24
N TYR A 80 2.05 19.31 25.03
CA TYR A 80 3.08 18.32 25.35
C TYR A 80 3.02 17.90 26.82
N GLN A 81 3.54 16.71 27.11
CA GLN A 81 3.78 16.26 28.46
C GLN A 81 4.94 17.05 29.07
N ARG A 82 4.83 17.36 30.36
CA ARG A 82 5.88 18.01 31.14
C ARG A 82 7.06 17.04 31.27
N THR A 83 8.24 17.45 30.80
CA THR A 83 9.46 16.65 30.90
C THR A 83 10.46 17.36 31.80
N VAL A 84 11.14 16.59 32.66
CA VAL A 84 12.15 17.08 33.61
C VAL A 84 13.43 16.30 33.37
N LEU A 85 14.56 17.00 33.27
CA LEU A 85 15.89 16.43 33.18
C LEU A 85 16.72 16.85 34.40
N PHE A 86 17.58 15.93 34.85
CA PHE A 86 18.56 16.20 35.90
C PHE A 86 19.66 17.14 35.38
N VAL A 87 20.10 18.05 36.23
CA VAL A 87 21.18 19.01 35.99
C VAL A 87 22.31 18.71 36.97
N ASP A 88 23.47 18.32 36.44
CA ASP A 88 24.63 18.01 37.28
C ASP A 88 25.28 19.30 37.78
N LYS A 89 25.26 19.52 39.10
CA LYS A 89 25.82 20.74 39.73
C LYS A 89 27.35 20.78 39.72
N SER A 90 28.01 19.64 39.47
CA SER A 90 29.48 19.54 39.45
C SER A 90 30.08 19.97 38.10
N LEU A 91 29.30 19.92 37.01
CA LEU A 91 29.75 20.25 35.67
C LEU A 91 29.59 21.75 35.38
N LYS A 92 30.69 22.42 35.03
CA LYS A 92 30.68 23.83 34.59
C LYS A 92 30.00 24.03 33.24
N GLU A 93 30.12 23.05 32.34
CA GLU A 93 29.46 23.06 31.04
C GLU A 93 28.74 21.72 30.84
N GLN A 94 27.46 21.77 30.45
CA GLN A 94 26.67 20.58 30.15
C GLN A 94 25.65 20.87 29.06
N THR A 95 25.32 19.83 28.29
CA THR A 95 24.34 19.89 27.20
C THR A 95 23.14 19.01 27.53
N LEU A 96 21.95 19.60 27.63
CA LEU A 96 20.70 18.93 27.97
C LEU A 96 19.70 19.03 26.80
N ASN A 97 19.55 17.94 26.05
CA ASN A 97 18.57 17.88 24.97
C ASN A 97 17.24 17.31 25.47
N PHE A 98 16.16 18.10 25.35
CA PHE A 98 14.82 17.68 25.75
C PHE A 98 14.09 17.01 24.60
N GLU A 99 13.66 15.76 24.80
CA GLU A 99 12.68 15.10 23.95
C GLU A 99 11.32 15.07 24.65
N ILE A 100 10.35 15.81 24.11
CA ILE A 100 9.03 15.92 24.71
C ILE A 100 7.98 15.20 23.87
N SER A 101 7.11 14.45 24.52
CA SER A 101 6.01 13.72 23.87
C SER A 101 4.72 14.54 23.91
N ARG A 102 3.97 14.55 22.80
CA ARG A 102 2.62 15.12 22.76
C ARG A 102 1.74 14.42 23.80
N GLY A 103 1.01 15.18 24.60
CA GLY A 103 0.12 14.62 25.61
C GLY A 103 -1.28 14.36 25.07
N ASP A 104 -1.93 13.28 25.53
CA ASP A 104 -3.37 13.01 25.31
C ASP A 104 -4.29 13.94 26.14
N VAL A 105 -3.76 15.08 26.60
CA VAL A 105 -4.44 15.92 27.56
C VAL A 105 -5.62 16.59 26.87
N SER A 106 -6.80 16.04 27.11
CA SER A 106 -8.07 16.77 27.08
C SER A 106 -7.85 18.07 27.83
N LEU A 107 -7.63 19.17 27.10
CA LEU A 107 -7.56 20.51 27.66
C LEU A 107 -8.80 20.69 28.52
N LYS A 108 -8.65 20.65 29.86
CA LYS A 108 -9.75 20.93 30.79
C LYS A 108 -10.32 22.28 30.37
N GLN A 109 -11.60 22.25 30.00
CA GLN A 109 -12.33 23.39 29.49
C GLN A 109 -12.45 24.42 30.63
N HIS A 110 -11.57 25.42 30.64
CA HIS A 110 -11.89 26.68 31.28
C HIS A 110 -12.59 27.52 30.22
N GLU A 111 -13.92 27.46 30.29
CA GLU A 111 -14.81 28.20 29.44
C GLU A 111 -14.75 29.68 29.84
N VAL A 112 -13.81 30.41 29.26
CA VAL A 112 -14.00 31.87 29.16
C VAL A 112 -15.05 32.04 28.07
N LYS A 113 -16.30 32.29 28.46
CA LYS A 113 -17.40 32.61 27.54
C LYS A 113 -17.13 33.96 26.87
N ALA A 114 -16.21 33.98 25.90
CA ALA A 114 -16.18 35.03 24.91
C ALA A 114 -17.35 34.79 23.94
N ASN A 115 -18.18 35.81 23.71
CA ASN A 115 -19.35 35.72 22.81
C ASN A 115 -18.97 35.41 21.35
N VAL A 116 -17.67 35.46 21.01
CA VAL A 116 -17.12 35.28 19.66
C VAL A 116 -15.91 34.33 19.71
N ASN A 117 -15.95 33.26 18.91
CA ASN A 117 -14.81 32.35 18.76
C ASN A 117 -13.87 32.84 17.63
N PHE A 118 -12.83 33.59 18.00
CA PHE A 118 -11.83 34.13 17.06
C PHE A 118 -11.13 33.06 16.22
N ALA A 119 -10.93 31.85 16.76
CA ALA A 119 -10.31 30.75 16.01
C ALA A 119 -11.20 30.31 14.83
N LEU A 120 -12.53 30.31 15.00
CA LEU A 120 -13.46 30.03 13.90
C LEU A 120 -13.50 31.16 12.88
N ILE A 121 -13.31 32.41 13.29
CA ILE A 121 -13.19 33.55 12.35
C ILE A 121 -11.93 33.39 11.51
N LEU A 122 -10.78 33.15 12.15
CA LEU A 122 -9.51 32.91 11.45
C LEU A 122 -9.64 31.73 10.47
N LEU A 123 -10.25 30.62 10.90
CA LEU A 123 -10.53 29.48 10.03
C LEU A 123 -11.37 29.86 8.81
N ARG A 124 -12.42 30.68 8.97
CA ARG A 124 -13.23 31.15 7.83
C ARG A 124 -12.40 31.97 6.84
N HIS A 125 -11.48 32.80 7.31
CA HIS A 125 -10.57 33.54 6.43
C HIS A 125 -9.58 32.62 5.70
N ILE A 126 -9.01 31.63 6.40
CA ILE A 126 -8.16 30.60 5.79
C ILE A 126 -8.94 29.85 4.70
N ILE A 127 -10.16 29.39 4.99
CA ILE A 127 -11.02 28.66 4.03
C ILE A 127 -11.36 29.57 2.83
N ARG A 128 -11.65 30.86 3.04
CA ARG A 128 -11.93 31.81 1.96
C ARG A 128 -10.69 32.05 1.08
N ARG A 129 -9.49 32.07 1.66
CA ARG A 129 -8.22 32.31 0.95
C ARG A 129 -7.57 31.04 0.42
N LYS A 130 -8.07 29.85 0.81
CA LYS A 130 -7.62 28.53 0.39
C LYS A 130 -7.40 28.38 -1.13
N PRO A 131 -8.32 28.83 -2.03
CA PRO A 131 -8.08 28.74 -3.49
C PRO A 131 -6.91 29.61 -3.99
N TYR A 132 -6.57 30.67 -3.26
CA TYR A 132 -5.44 31.55 -3.58
C TYR A 132 -4.12 31.06 -2.96
N ASN A 133 -4.16 30.42 -1.79
CA ASN A 133 -2.95 29.95 -1.12
C ASN A 133 -2.53 28.54 -1.57
N ASN A 134 -3.42 27.79 -2.24
CA ASN A 134 -3.09 26.49 -2.80
C ASN A 134 -2.25 26.63 -4.09
N TYR A 135 -1.04 26.04 -4.12
CA TYR A 135 -0.15 26.05 -5.28
C TYR A 135 -0.73 25.28 -6.49
N ASP A 136 -1.71 24.40 -6.29
CA ASP A 136 -2.45 23.72 -7.39
C ASP A 136 -3.21 24.71 -8.30
N ARG A 137 -3.33 25.99 -7.89
CA ARG A 137 -3.91 27.03 -8.73
C ARG A 137 -3.03 27.38 -9.94
N LEU A 138 -1.72 27.15 -9.86
CA LEU A 138 -0.75 27.57 -10.86
C LEU A 138 -0.97 26.87 -12.21
N SER A 139 -0.58 27.55 -13.29
CA SER A 139 -0.75 27.05 -14.66
C SER A 139 0.19 25.87 -14.94
N ASN A 140 1.47 26.04 -14.59
CA ASN A 140 2.51 25.04 -14.59
C ASN A 140 3.59 25.38 -13.56
N TYR A 141 4.34 24.37 -13.13
CA TYR A 141 5.52 24.55 -12.29
C TYR A 141 6.48 23.36 -12.44
N ARG A 142 7.74 23.60 -12.08
CA ARG A 142 8.82 22.61 -12.00
C ARG A 142 9.57 22.76 -10.69
N TYR A 143 10.03 21.64 -10.12
CA TYR A 143 10.93 21.65 -8.98
C TYR A 143 11.83 20.40 -8.98
N GLU A 144 12.93 20.50 -8.27
CA GLU A 144 13.76 19.35 -7.89
C GLU A 144 13.24 18.81 -6.55
N ILE A 145 13.07 17.49 -6.47
CA ILE A 145 12.58 16.82 -5.27
C ILE A 145 13.61 15.80 -4.82
N TYR A 146 13.92 15.84 -3.54
CA TYR A 146 14.74 14.85 -2.87
C TYR A 146 13.89 14.13 -1.82
N ASN A 147 13.74 12.82 -1.97
CA ASN A 147 13.03 11.96 -1.02
C ASN A 147 14.06 11.11 -0.27
N LYS A 148 13.96 11.11 1.04
CA LYS A 148 14.68 10.21 1.94
C LYS A 148 13.67 9.40 2.75
N LEU A 149 13.77 8.08 2.68
CA LEU A 149 12.95 7.16 3.47
C LEU A 149 13.84 6.26 4.31
N GLU A 150 13.59 6.28 5.61
CA GLU A 150 14.29 5.53 6.65
C GLU A 150 13.32 4.55 7.32
N LEU A 151 13.81 3.36 7.66
CA LEU A 151 13.12 2.43 8.55
C LEU A 151 14.10 1.97 9.63
N ASP A 152 13.69 2.18 10.89
CA ASP A 152 14.45 1.74 12.05
C ASP A 152 13.65 0.79 12.92
N ILE A 153 14.37 -0.06 13.64
CA ILE A 153 13.83 -0.98 14.64
C ILE A 153 13.95 -0.36 16.03
N LYS A 154 12.84 -0.31 16.76
CA LYS A 154 12.77 0.07 18.17
C LYS A 154 12.55 -1.16 19.06
N ASN A 155 12.91 -1.05 20.34
CA ASN A 155 12.68 -2.06 21.37
C ASN A 155 13.27 -3.44 21.05
N LEU A 156 14.45 -3.46 20.40
CA LEU A 156 15.15 -4.70 20.09
C LEU A 156 15.70 -5.36 21.36
N ASN A 157 15.34 -6.62 21.60
CA ASN A 157 15.89 -7.39 22.71
C ASN A 157 17.31 -7.88 22.36
N THR A 158 18.31 -7.06 22.68
CA THR A 158 19.73 -7.30 22.38
C THR A 158 20.24 -8.59 23.03
N THR A 159 19.83 -8.90 24.26
CA THR A 159 20.29 -10.12 24.97
C THR A 159 19.75 -11.38 24.30
N LYS A 160 18.48 -11.39 23.90
CA LYS A 160 17.89 -12.52 23.15
C LYS A 160 18.54 -12.69 21.79
N LEU A 161 18.82 -11.58 21.09
CA LEU A 161 19.47 -11.61 19.78
C LEU A 161 20.89 -12.19 19.86
N SER A 162 21.68 -11.76 20.85
CA SER A 162 23.07 -12.18 21.03
C SER A 162 23.21 -13.61 21.61
N ARG A 163 22.20 -14.11 22.32
CA ARG A 163 22.22 -15.46 22.92
C ARG A 163 21.60 -16.55 22.05
N ASN A 164 20.65 -16.21 21.18
CA ASN A 164 19.98 -17.18 20.34
C ASN A 164 20.90 -17.67 19.21
N ARG A 165 21.02 -18.99 19.06
CA ARG A 165 21.89 -19.67 18.07
C ARG A 165 21.65 -19.19 16.63
N PHE A 166 20.41 -18.84 16.29
CA PHE A 166 20.05 -18.38 14.94
C PHE A 166 20.37 -16.90 14.69
N THR A 167 20.46 -16.06 15.73
CA THR A 167 20.65 -14.61 15.57
C THR A 167 21.99 -14.10 16.06
N LYS A 168 22.71 -14.88 16.88
CA LYS A 168 24.04 -14.56 17.41
C LYS A 168 25.05 -14.12 16.33
N PRO A 169 25.12 -14.75 15.13
CA PRO A 169 26.05 -14.31 14.09
C PRO A 169 25.79 -12.90 13.54
N PHE A 170 24.59 -12.36 13.76
CA PHE A 170 24.23 -11.00 13.33
C PHE A 170 24.39 -9.97 14.45
N SER A 171 24.96 -10.33 15.61
CA SER A 171 25.08 -9.41 16.75
C SER A 171 25.92 -8.16 16.46
N PHE A 172 26.76 -8.17 15.42
CA PHE A 172 27.52 -6.99 15.00
C PHE A 172 26.62 -5.80 14.62
N ILE A 173 25.39 -6.04 14.14
CA ILE A 173 24.45 -4.96 13.82
C ILE A 173 24.08 -4.15 15.06
N LEU A 174 24.15 -4.76 16.26
CA LEU A 174 23.87 -4.09 17.53
C LEU A 174 24.87 -2.98 17.84
N GLN A 175 26.05 -2.99 17.22
CA GLN A 175 27.03 -1.90 17.35
C GLN A 175 26.55 -0.61 16.67
N ASN A 176 25.61 -0.71 15.73
CA ASN A 176 24.99 0.44 15.05
C ASN A 176 23.68 0.89 15.72
N ILE A 177 23.39 0.41 16.94
CA ILE A 177 22.28 0.96 17.73
C ILE A 177 22.67 2.37 18.14
N ASP A 178 21.89 3.34 17.69
CA ASP A 178 22.03 4.69 18.22
C ASP A 178 21.25 4.80 19.54
N SER A 179 21.96 5.21 20.59
CA SER A 179 21.43 5.48 21.93
C SER A 179 21.64 6.94 22.36
N THR A 180 22.24 7.75 21.48
CA THR A 180 22.67 9.13 21.74
C THR A 180 21.75 10.15 21.11
N SER A 181 21.15 9.85 19.95
CA SER A 181 20.27 10.79 19.26
C SER A 181 18.84 10.78 19.76
N GLU A 182 18.34 9.67 20.31
CA GLU A 182 16.96 9.54 20.81
C GLU A 182 16.89 8.93 22.21
N THR A 183 15.85 9.29 22.97
CA THR A 183 15.56 8.75 24.32
C THR A 183 15.37 7.23 24.33
N LYS A 184 14.95 6.64 23.21
CA LYS A 184 14.86 5.19 23.03
C LYS A 184 15.85 4.74 21.97
N PRO A 185 16.77 3.80 22.30
CA PRO A 185 17.69 3.30 21.31
C PRO A 185 16.98 2.63 20.14
N PHE A 186 17.48 2.86 18.93
CA PHE A 186 16.96 2.27 17.70
C PHE A 186 18.08 1.73 16.82
N LEU A 187 17.76 0.70 16.04
CA LEU A 187 18.65 0.11 15.05
C LEU A 187 18.15 0.50 13.65
N PRO A 188 18.87 1.35 12.92
CA PRO A 188 18.50 1.67 11.55
C PRO A 188 18.71 0.46 10.65
N VAL A 189 17.72 0.10 9.83
CA VAL A 189 17.79 -1.12 8.99
C VAL A 189 17.60 -0.88 7.51
N PHE A 190 17.01 0.24 7.13
CA PHE A 190 16.76 0.56 5.73
C PHE A 190 16.85 2.07 5.50
N LEU A 191 17.51 2.44 4.41
CA LEU A 191 17.59 3.81 3.91
C LEU A 191 17.47 3.79 2.40
N THR A 192 16.62 4.66 1.88
CA THR A 192 16.55 4.92 0.46
C THR A 192 16.47 6.41 0.18
N GLU A 193 17.16 6.82 -0.87
CA GLU A 193 17.28 8.19 -1.32
C GLU A 193 16.91 8.23 -2.81
N SER A 194 16.10 9.21 -3.21
CA SER A 194 15.84 9.46 -4.62
C SER A 194 15.83 10.95 -4.91
N ILE A 195 16.43 11.34 -6.03
CA ILE A 195 16.36 12.70 -6.54
C ILE A 195 15.75 12.70 -7.93
N SER A 196 14.74 13.54 -8.12
CA SER A 196 14.00 13.65 -9.37
C SER A 196 13.65 15.10 -9.70
N ASP A 197 13.41 15.34 -10.99
CA ASP A 197 12.80 16.59 -11.45
C ASP A 197 11.32 16.34 -11.70
N TYR A 198 10.47 17.15 -11.06
CA TYR A 198 9.02 17.06 -11.17
C TYR A 198 8.47 18.22 -11.99
N TYR A 199 7.52 17.91 -12.87
CA TYR A 199 6.90 18.82 -13.81
C TYR A 199 5.38 18.69 -13.69
N PHE A 200 4.68 19.81 -13.57
CA PHE A 200 3.22 19.87 -13.52
C PHE A 200 2.68 20.90 -14.50
N GLN A 201 1.60 20.53 -15.19
CA GLN A 201 0.78 21.44 -15.98
C GLN A 201 -0.69 21.18 -15.67
N ARG A 202 -1.44 22.26 -15.43
CA ARG A 202 -2.85 22.19 -15.02
C ARG A 202 -3.81 21.89 -16.16
N SER A 203 -3.59 22.47 -17.34
CA SER A 203 -4.51 22.36 -18.49
C SER A 203 -3.76 22.01 -19.79
N PRO A 204 -4.00 20.81 -20.37
CA PRO A 204 -4.61 19.64 -19.73
C PRO A 204 -3.78 19.17 -18.53
N LYS A 205 -4.40 18.49 -17.55
CA LYS A 205 -3.70 18.05 -16.33
C LYS A 205 -2.67 16.96 -16.64
N LYS A 206 -1.41 17.39 -16.73
CA LYS A 206 -0.24 16.55 -17.02
C LYS A 206 0.77 16.68 -15.90
N THR A 207 1.41 15.58 -15.58
CA THR A 207 2.42 15.49 -14.54
C THR A 207 3.52 14.60 -15.06
N LYS A 208 4.77 14.94 -14.80
CA LYS A 208 5.90 14.10 -15.18
C LYS A 208 7.00 14.18 -14.14
N GLU A 209 7.60 13.04 -13.86
CA GLU A 209 8.71 12.89 -12.95
C GLU A 209 9.87 12.19 -13.67
N ILE A 210 11.05 12.79 -13.60
CA ILE A 210 12.27 12.21 -14.16
C ILE A 210 13.20 11.91 -13.00
N ILE A 211 13.36 10.63 -12.68
CA ILE A 211 14.25 10.17 -11.61
C ILE A 211 15.69 10.19 -12.12
N LYS A 212 16.48 11.12 -11.58
CA LYS A 212 17.89 11.35 -11.94
C LYS A 212 18.83 10.39 -11.21
N ALA A 213 18.51 10.09 -9.95
CA ALA A 213 19.18 9.06 -9.18
C ALA A 213 18.26 8.43 -8.13
N SER A 214 18.46 7.13 -7.87
CA SER A 214 17.80 6.36 -6.81
C SER A 214 18.83 5.42 -6.19
N ARG A 215 18.97 5.48 -4.87
CA ARG A 215 19.82 4.58 -4.07
C ARG A 215 18.95 3.93 -3.01
N THR A 216 19.03 2.61 -2.92
CA THR A 216 18.31 1.83 -1.91
C THR A 216 19.29 0.93 -1.18
N SER A 217 19.28 0.94 0.14
CA SER A 217 20.06 -0.03 0.92
C SER A 217 19.45 -1.42 0.73
N GLY A 218 20.20 -2.31 0.11
CA GLY A 218 19.87 -3.73 0.08
C GLY A 218 19.20 -4.22 -1.20
N LEU A 219 17.86 -4.13 -1.29
CA LEU A 219 17.10 -4.68 -2.42
C LEU A 219 16.96 -3.65 -3.55
N ASP A 220 17.72 -3.84 -4.64
CA ASP A 220 17.57 -3.07 -5.87
C ASP A 220 16.36 -3.57 -6.68
N ASN A 221 15.26 -2.80 -6.65
CA ASN A 221 14.05 -3.07 -7.41
C ASN A 221 13.55 -1.79 -8.08
N GLU A 222 13.34 -1.85 -9.40
CA GLU A 222 12.89 -0.72 -10.21
C GLU A 222 11.50 -0.21 -9.79
N SER A 223 10.57 -1.11 -9.50
CA SER A 223 9.24 -0.76 -9.00
C SER A 223 9.35 -0.01 -7.68
N VAL A 224 10.16 -0.50 -6.74
CA VAL A 224 10.40 0.19 -5.45
C VAL A 224 10.94 1.60 -5.71
N SER A 225 11.92 1.77 -6.60
CA SER A 225 12.45 3.09 -6.97
C SER A 225 11.40 4.01 -7.59
N LYS A 226 10.51 3.51 -8.46
CA LYS A 226 9.42 4.29 -9.06
C LYS A 226 8.39 4.71 -8.00
N PHE A 227 8.02 3.82 -7.08
CA PHE A 227 7.06 4.10 -6.00
C PHE A 227 7.60 5.07 -4.94
N LEU A 228 8.93 5.24 -4.85
CA LEU A 228 9.58 6.21 -3.98
C LEU A 228 9.62 7.64 -4.57
N GLY A 229 9.24 7.82 -5.84
CA GLY A 229 9.16 9.13 -6.48
C GLY A 229 8.10 10.07 -5.88
N GLY A 230 8.21 11.36 -6.20
CA GLY A 230 7.32 12.44 -5.75
C GLY A 230 5.87 12.32 -6.23
N MET A 231 5.60 11.56 -7.29
CA MET A 231 4.25 11.36 -7.81
C MET A 231 3.30 10.59 -6.89
N TYR A 232 3.83 9.66 -6.09
CA TYR A 232 2.98 8.71 -5.37
C TYR A 232 2.45 9.22 -4.03
N GLN A 233 2.98 10.33 -3.50
CA GLN A 233 2.49 10.93 -2.24
C GLN A 233 2.81 12.43 -2.15
N ASN A 234 2.17 13.26 -2.99
CA ASN A 234 2.08 14.69 -2.67
C ASN A 234 0.81 14.91 -1.85
N ILE A 235 0.95 15.02 -0.52
CA ILE A 235 -0.16 15.33 0.37
C ILE A 235 -0.35 16.86 0.33
N ASN A 236 -1.50 17.31 -0.15
CA ASN A 236 -1.85 18.73 -0.11
C ASN A 236 -2.80 19.00 1.06
N ILE A 237 -2.35 19.77 2.05
CA ILE A 237 -3.20 20.17 3.18
C ILE A 237 -4.36 21.08 2.79
N TYR A 238 -4.23 21.77 1.65
CA TYR A 238 -5.28 22.57 1.06
C TYR A 238 -6.31 21.72 0.29
N ASP A 239 -6.24 20.39 0.34
CA ASP A 239 -7.40 19.57 -0.01
C ASP A 239 -8.41 19.51 1.15
N ASN A 240 -9.65 19.10 0.88
CA ASN A 240 -10.64 18.90 1.95
C ASN A 240 -10.42 17.58 2.71
N ASN A 241 -9.77 16.60 2.07
CA ASN A 241 -9.47 15.30 2.64
C ASN A 241 -8.03 14.92 2.32
N ILE A 242 -7.31 14.43 3.33
CA ILE A 242 -5.92 13.98 3.24
C ILE A 242 -5.91 12.45 3.25
N PRO A 243 -5.39 11.78 2.20
CA PRO A 243 -5.22 10.33 2.22
C PRO A 243 -4.07 9.94 3.17
N VAL A 244 -4.35 9.00 4.08
CA VAL A 244 -3.38 8.42 5.01
C VAL A 244 -3.56 6.90 4.95
N PHE A 245 -2.61 6.21 4.32
CA PHE A 245 -2.70 4.76 4.01
C PHE A 245 -4.01 4.42 3.25
N ASP A 246 -4.79 3.46 3.76
CA ASP A 246 -6.07 3.02 3.21
C ASP A 246 -7.25 3.95 3.54
N LYS A 247 -7.00 5.04 4.28
CA LYS A 247 -8.03 5.93 4.81
C LYS A 247 -7.93 7.35 4.30
N SER A 248 -9.04 8.06 4.40
CA SER A 248 -9.15 9.47 4.10
C SER A 248 -9.55 10.22 5.37
N PHE A 249 -8.73 11.21 5.73
CA PHE A 249 -8.89 12.03 6.92
C PHE A 249 -9.36 13.44 6.53
N ALA A 250 -10.29 14.02 7.27
CA ALA A 250 -10.72 15.39 7.02
C ALA A 250 -9.54 16.36 7.24
N SER A 251 -9.25 17.26 6.31
CA SER A 251 -8.19 18.27 6.53
C SER A 251 -8.59 19.24 7.66
N PRO A 252 -7.66 19.69 8.53
CA PRO A 252 -7.92 20.74 9.51
C PRO A 252 -8.37 22.08 8.90
N ILE A 253 -8.12 22.30 7.61
CA ILE A 253 -8.59 23.47 6.85
C ILE A 253 -9.59 23.07 5.76
N SER A 254 -10.30 21.96 5.97
CA SER A 254 -11.44 21.56 5.14
C SER A 254 -12.54 22.63 5.17
N SER A 255 -13.28 22.79 4.06
CA SER A 255 -14.44 23.68 4.01
C SER A 255 -15.45 23.40 5.15
N ASN A 256 -15.53 22.15 5.60
CA ASN A 256 -16.38 21.70 6.70
C ASN A 256 -15.59 21.42 8.00
N GLY A 257 -14.39 22.01 8.16
CA GLY A 257 -13.48 21.72 9.28
C GLY A 257 -14.11 21.90 10.67
N ALA A 258 -15.00 22.90 10.84
CA ALA A 258 -15.70 23.15 12.11
C ALA A 258 -16.65 22.00 12.56
N LEU A 259 -17.04 21.09 11.65
CA LEU A 259 -17.82 19.89 12.01
C LEU A 259 -16.94 18.82 12.67
N TYR A 260 -15.65 18.77 12.31
CA TYR A 260 -14.73 17.72 12.73
C TYR A 260 -13.80 18.19 13.86
N TYR A 261 -13.48 19.48 13.92
CA TYR A 261 -12.43 20.01 14.79
C TYR A 261 -12.92 21.07 15.78
N THR A 262 -12.26 21.12 16.93
CA THR A 262 -12.26 22.27 17.84
C THR A 262 -10.97 23.04 17.64
N TYR A 263 -11.06 24.35 17.43
CA TYR A 263 -9.91 25.23 17.18
C TYR A 263 -9.67 26.18 18.35
N ARG A 264 -8.41 26.47 18.66
CA ARG A 264 -7.99 27.45 19.66
C ARG A 264 -6.75 28.20 19.19
N ILE A 265 -6.78 29.52 19.26
CA ILE A 265 -5.59 30.36 19.06
C ILE A 265 -4.76 30.28 20.33
N THR A 266 -3.47 29.98 20.20
CA THR A 266 -2.58 29.73 21.33
C THR A 266 -1.48 30.77 21.47
N ASP A 267 -1.03 31.36 20.36
CA ASP A 267 0.03 32.36 20.37
C ASP A 267 -0.01 33.23 19.10
N THR A 268 0.74 34.32 19.08
CA THR A 268 0.95 35.17 17.91
C THR A 268 2.36 35.73 17.93
N GLN A 269 3.10 35.58 16.83
CA GLN A 269 4.53 35.89 16.76
C GLN A 269 4.91 36.65 15.49
N TYR A 270 6.08 37.28 15.50
CA TYR A 270 6.67 37.92 14.33
C TYR A 270 7.90 37.15 13.86
N VAL A 271 7.91 36.71 12.60
CA VAL A 271 9.07 36.09 11.94
C VAL A 271 9.38 36.92 10.71
N ASN A 272 10.62 37.42 10.59
CA ASN A 272 11.04 38.30 9.48
C ASN A 272 10.09 39.50 9.25
N GLN A 273 9.71 40.20 10.34
CA GLN A 273 8.75 41.31 10.33
C GLN A 273 7.32 40.95 9.87
N GLN A 274 7.01 39.68 9.65
CA GLN A 274 5.68 39.20 9.30
C GLN A 274 5.02 38.54 10.51
N ARG A 275 3.72 38.85 10.71
CA ARG A 275 2.95 38.32 11.83
C ARG A 275 2.36 36.94 11.48
N PHE A 276 2.56 35.98 12.37
CA PHE A 276 2.04 34.62 12.30
C PHE A 276 1.22 34.29 13.54
N ILE A 277 0.03 33.71 13.33
CA ILE A 277 -0.88 33.28 14.38
C ILE A 277 -0.77 31.78 14.54
N LYS A 278 -0.53 31.31 15.76
CA LYS A 278 -0.49 29.90 16.10
C LYS A 278 -1.88 29.41 16.50
N MET A 279 -2.38 28.38 15.81
CA MET A 279 -3.69 27.79 16.05
C MET A 279 -3.62 26.28 16.22
N ASN A 280 -4.16 25.78 17.32
CA ASN A 280 -4.26 24.35 17.61
C ASN A 280 -5.63 23.81 17.18
N PHE A 281 -5.66 22.55 16.73
CA PHE A 281 -6.87 21.83 16.34
C PHE A 281 -6.88 20.41 16.90
N GLN A 282 -8.06 19.93 17.30
CA GLN A 282 -8.28 18.57 17.79
C GLN A 282 -9.64 18.04 17.34
N PRO A 283 -9.83 16.71 17.18
CA PRO A 283 -11.12 16.14 16.80
C PRO A 283 -12.20 16.45 17.84
N ARG A 284 -13.43 16.73 17.39
CA ARG A 284 -14.58 16.90 18.28
C ARG A 284 -15.03 15.59 18.90
N ARG A 285 -14.83 14.47 18.20
CA ARG A 285 -15.21 13.13 18.66
C ARG A 285 -14.04 12.15 18.52
N LYS A 286 -13.92 11.25 19.48
CA LYS A 286 -12.92 10.17 19.50
C LYS A 286 -13.19 9.16 18.38
N GLY A 287 -12.14 8.70 17.70
CA GLY A 287 -12.20 7.70 16.64
C GLY A 287 -12.67 8.20 15.28
N GLU A 288 -12.90 9.51 15.10
CA GLU A 288 -13.09 10.09 13.76
C GLU A 288 -11.77 10.08 12.97
N ASN A 289 -11.84 9.97 11.64
CA ASN A 289 -10.66 10.13 10.77
C ASN A 289 -10.30 11.63 10.69
N ALA A 290 -9.81 12.17 11.80
CA ALA A 290 -9.41 13.55 11.98
C ALA A 290 -8.04 13.61 12.67
N PHE A 291 -7.36 14.74 12.54
CA PHE A 291 -6.02 14.94 13.09
C PHE A 291 -6.01 15.67 14.43
N ILE A 292 -4.92 15.59 15.17
CA ILE A 292 -4.62 16.50 16.27
C ILE A 292 -3.29 17.20 15.98
N GLY A 293 -3.25 18.51 16.17
CA GLY A 293 -2.10 19.28 15.71
C GLY A 293 -2.19 20.78 15.91
N GLU A 294 -1.26 21.46 15.26
CA GLU A 294 -1.14 22.92 15.24
C GLU A 294 -0.76 23.41 13.84
N MET A 295 -1.16 24.64 13.54
CA MET A 295 -0.81 25.35 12.31
C MET A 295 -0.38 26.78 12.61
N TRP A 296 0.58 27.26 11.81
CA TRP A 296 1.09 28.62 11.81
C TRP A 296 0.54 29.34 10.58
N VAL A 297 -0.22 30.42 10.82
CA VAL A 297 -1.00 31.12 9.79
C VAL A 297 -0.46 32.53 9.65
N GLN A 298 -0.09 32.94 8.44
CA GLN A 298 0.32 34.32 8.17
C GLN A 298 -0.90 35.26 8.27
N ASP A 299 -0.79 36.33 9.05
CA ASP A 299 -1.92 37.25 9.34
C ASP A 299 -2.42 37.98 8.07
N SER A 300 -1.50 38.40 7.19
CA SER A 300 -1.82 39.20 5.99
C SER A 300 -2.48 38.40 4.85
N THR A 301 -2.00 37.18 4.59
CA THR A 301 -2.45 36.36 3.46
C THR A 301 -3.37 35.20 3.86
N TYR A 302 -3.40 34.86 5.16
CA TYR A 302 -3.99 33.64 5.70
C TYR A 302 -3.40 32.35 5.12
N ALA A 303 -2.16 32.41 4.63
CA ALA A 303 -1.42 31.23 4.16
C ALA A 303 -0.86 30.44 5.33
N ILE A 304 -0.81 29.11 5.17
CA ILE A 304 -0.18 28.23 6.15
C ILE A 304 1.33 28.23 5.90
N GLN A 305 2.11 28.59 6.91
CA GLN A 305 3.57 28.53 6.90
C GLN A 305 4.06 27.15 7.35
N LYS A 306 3.51 26.63 8.44
CA LYS A 306 3.84 25.31 8.97
C LYS A 306 2.60 24.67 9.54
N MET A 307 2.38 23.39 9.25
CA MET A 307 1.37 22.60 9.94
C MET A 307 1.96 21.29 10.41
N THR A 308 1.72 20.99 11.69
CA THR A 308 2.08 19.71 12.28
C THR A 308 0.82 19.00 12.72
N MET A 309 0.57 17.84 12.16
CA MET A 309 -0.59 17.01 12.43
C MET A 309 -0.16 15.62 12.86
N SER A 310 -0.97 14.98 13.68
CA SER A 310 -0.77 13.61 14.10
C SER A 310 -2.10 12.89 14.11
N VAL A 311 -2.08 11.59 13.83
CA VAL A 311 -3.28 10.76 13.91
C VAL A 311 -3.47 10.35 15.37
N PRO A 312 -4.64 10.63 15.97
CA PRO A 312 -4.99 10.13 17.30
C PRO A 312 -4.82 8.62 17.41
N GLY A 313 -4.32 8.13 18.55
CA GLY A 313 -4.03 6.69 18.74
C GLY A 313 -5.25 5.76 18.65
N ASP A 314 -6.47 6.29 18.75
CA ASP A 314 -7.73 5.57 18.59
C ASP A 314 -8.18 5.39 17.14
N ALA A 315 -7.47 5.97 16.17
CA ALA A 315 -7.75 5.73 14.75
C ALA A 315 -7.55 4.25 14.38
N ASN A 316 -8.51 3.69 13.64
CA ASN A 316 -8.49 2.29 13.20
C ASN A 316 -7.58 2.07 11.98
N ILE A 317 -6.30 2.40 12.10
CA ILE A 317 -5.27 2.05 11.12
C ILE A 317 -4.59 0.77 11.61
N ASN A 318 -4.40 -0.17 10.68
CA ASN A 318 -3.74 -1.44 10.97
C ASN A 318 -2.25 -1.24 11.07
N PHE A 319 -1.59 -2.05 11.90
CA PHE A 319 -0.14 -2.07 12.02
C PHE A 319 0.55 -0.75 12.44
N VAL A 320 -0.22 0.31 12.68
CA VAL A 320 0.27 1.66 12.99
C VAL A 320 -0.16 2.07 14.40
N ARG A 321 0.82 2.52 15.18
CA ARG A 321 0.65 3.05 16.54
C ARG A 321 0.47 4.56 16.53
N LYS A 322 1.32 5.27 15.79
CA LYS A 322 1.32 6.73 15.72
C LYS A 322 1.73 7.16 14.32
N ILE A 323 1.05 8.19 13.83
CA ILE A 323 1.42 8.89 12.59
C ILE A 323 1.61 10.34 12.95
N SER A 324 2.66 10.96 12.42
CA SER A 324 2.85 12.39 12.49
C SER A 324 3.30 12.91 11.13
N MET A 325 2.80 14.07 10.76
CA MET A 325 3.10 14.71 9.52
C MET A 325 3.39 16.18 9.80
N VAL A 326 4.45 16.68 9.18
CA VAL A 326 4.90 18.05 9.26
C VAL A 326 5.00 18.55 7.83
N GLN A 327 4.39 19.69 7.54
CA GLN A 327 4.57 20.39 6.27
C GLN A 327 4.98 21.82 6.53
N GLU A 328 6.01 22.25 5.82
CA GLU A 328 6.55 23.59 5.86
C GLU A 328 6.47 24.21 4.47
N TYR A 329 5.99 25.45 4.44
CA TYR A 329 5.81 26.24 3.24
C TYR A 329 6.76 27.42 3.28
N LYS A 330 7.24 27.82 2.11
CA LYS A 330 8.00 29.06 1.92
C LYS A 330 7.33 29.92 0.84
N PRO A 331 7.43 31.26 0.93
CA PRO A 331 6.97 32.11 -0.15
C PRO A 331 7.77 31.82 -1.43
N PHE A 332 7.14 31.97 -2.60
CA PHE A 332 7.86 31.95 -3.86
C PHE A 332 8.92 33.07 -3.90
N PRO A 333 10.00 32.92 -4.71
CA PRO A 333 10.97 33.99 -4.91
C PRO A 333 10.35 35.31 -5.38
N ASP A 334 9.28 35.25 -6.17
CA ASP A 334 8.52 36.41 -6.66
C ASP A 334 7.41 36.89 -5.70
N SER A 335 7.33 36.29 -4.50
CA SER A 335 6.31 36.57 -3.48
C SER A 335 4.85 36.40 -3.95
N SER A 336 4.60 35.72 -5.08
CA SER A 336 3.26 35.57 -5.65
C SER A 336 2.34 34.61 -4.89
N GLY A 337 2.88 33.87 -3.90
CA GLY A 337 2.18 32.83 -3.14
C GLY A 337 3.16 31.98 -2.31
N TRP A 338 2.68 30.83 -1.83
CA TRP A 338 3.44 29.89 -1.00
C TRP A 338 3.56 28.53 -1.70
N PHE A 339 4.71 27.88 -1.50
CA PHE A 339 4.99 26.54 -2.01
C PHE A 339 5.50 25.62 -0.90
N LEU A 340 5.22 24.32 -1.03
CA LEU A 340 5.69 23.31 -0.10
C LEU A 340 7.21 23.22 -0.20
N ALA A 341 7.92 23.46 0.90
CA ALA A 341 9.38 23.46 0.95
C ALA A 341 9.92 22.16 1.56
N LYS A 342 9.24 21.64 2.57
CA LYS A 342 9.60 20.40 3.25
C LYS A 342 8.35 19.68 3.72
N ASP A 343 8.32 18.37 3.52
CA ASP A 343 7.43 17.48 4.21
C ASP A 343 8.23 16.47 5.05
N LYS A 344 7.62 16.04 6.15
CA LYS A 344 8.14 14.96 6.98
C LYS A 344 6.99 14.12 7.49
N PHE A 345 7.03 12.84 7.18
CA PHE A 345 6.04 11.86 7.57
C PHE A 345 6.71 10.79 8.43
N VAL A 346 6.25 10.65 9.67
CA VAL A 346 6.79 9.70 10.63
C VAL A 346 5.71 8.75 11.07
N VAL A 347 5.98 7.45 11.01
CA VAL A 347 5.04 6.41 11.38
C VAL A 347 5.70 5.38 12.28
N ASP A 348 5.15 5.20 13.48
CA ASP A 348 5.49 4.09 14.35
C ASP A 348 4.60 2.89 14.00
N PHE A 349 5.21 1.80 13.57
CA PHE A 349 4.56 0.52 13.28
C PHE A 349 4.87 -0.50 14.36
N TRP A 350 3.92 -1.41 14.61
CA TRP A 350 4.16 -2.63 15.38
C TRP A 350 4.18 -3.85 14.46
N THR A 351 4.91 -4.88 14.85
CA THR A 351 4.94 -6.14 14.09
C THR A 351 3.60 -6.87 14.14
N PRO A 352 3.09 -7.39 13.00
CA PRO A 352 1.96 -8.30 13.00
C PRO A 352 2.27 -9.53 13.86
N GLY A 353 1.43 -9.83 14.87
CA GLY A 353 1.64 -10.99 15.73
C GLY A 353 0.58 -11.13 16.83
N LEU A 354 0.55 -12.29 17.48
CA LEU A 354 -0.41 -12.64 18.55
C LEU A 354 -0.22 -11.80 19.83
N LYS A 355 0.97 -11.22 20.05
CA LYS A 355 1.29 -10.32 21.18
C LYS A 355 2.05 -9.07 20.69
N PRO A 356 1.39 -8.16 19.97
CA PRO A 356 2.05 -7.08 19.25
C PRO A 356 2.67 -5.99 20.15
N THR A 357 2.42 -6.03 21.47
CA THR A 357 3.03 -5.15 22.48
C THR A 357 4.34 -5.67 23.08
N LYS A 358 4.74 -6.93 22.80
CA LYS A 358 5.99 -7.55 23.28
C LYS A 358 6.99 -7.86 22.16
N THR A 359 6.70 -7.43 20.94
CA THR A 359 7.48 -7.72 19.74
C THR A 359 8.24 -6.48 19.27
N MET A 360 9.07 -6.66 18.24
CA MET A 360 9.89 -5.60 17.62
C MET A 360 8.97 -4.49 17.09
N ASP A 361 9.24 -3.25 17.46
CA ASP A 361 8.56 -2.06 16.92
C ASP A 361 9.40 -1.50 15.78
N PHE A 362 8.78 -0.81 14.83
CA PHE A 362 9.47 -0.12 13.73
C PHE A 362 9.06 1.35 13.70
N ILE A 363 9.97 2.22 13.28
CA ILE A 363 9.66 3.61 12.94
C ILE A 363 10.08 3.84 11.49
N GLY A 364 9.14 4.30 10.67
CA GLY A 364 9.42 4.79 9.33
C GLY A 364 9.46 6.30 9.32
N ARG A 365 10.49 6.91 8.73
CA ARG A 365 10.57 8.35 8.51
C ARG A 365 10.75 8.62 7.02
N LYS A 366 9.82 9.36 6.44
CA LYS A 366 9.95 9.90 5.09
C LYS A 366 10.16 11.40 5.23
N THR A 367 11.22 11.92 4.64
CA THR A 367 11.48 13.36 4.54
C THR A 367 11.60 13.71 3.07
N THR A 368 10.81 14.68 2.63
CA THR A 368 10.87 15.18 1.26
C THR A 368 11.16 16.67 1.28
N THR A 369 12.12 17.10 0.46
CA THR A 369 12.47 18.51 0.29
C THR A 369 12.30 18.94 -1.16
N TYR A 370 11.84 20.17 -1.34
CA TYR A 370 11.50 20.75 -2.63
C TYR A 370 12.38 21.98 -2.87
N GLU A 371 13.22 21.93 -3.90
CA GLU A 371 14.13 23.01 -4.26
C GLU A 371 13.99 23.42 -5.72
N LYS A 372 14.61 24.55 -6.10
CA LYS A 372 14.64 25.07 -7.48
C LYS A 372 13.24 25.19 -8.10
N VAL A 373 12.28 25.67 -7.31
CA VAL A 373 10.89 25.85 -7.74
C VAL A 373 10.80 26.96 -8.77
N MET A 374 10.34 26.63 -9.97
CA MET A 374 10.06 27.56 -11.07
C MET A 374 8.59 27.46 -11.45
N VAL A 375 7.94 28.61 -11.65
CA VAL A 375 6.52 28.70 -12.01
C VAL A 375 6.39 29.33 -13.39
N ASN A 376 5.35 28.95 -14.14
CA ASN A 376 5.11 29.45 -15.50
C ASN A 376 6.31 29.26 -16.46
N ASP A 377 7.02 28.14 -16.33
CA ASP A 377 8.21 27.79 -17.11
C ASP A 377 7.81 27.14 -18.45
N THR A 378 8.29 27.69 -19.57
CA THR A 378 8.02 27.17 -20.92
C THR A 378 8.64 25.80 -21.17
N SER A 379 9.72 25.45 -20.46
CA SER A 379 10.36 24.13 -20.54
C SER A 379 9.40 23.01 -20.10
N VAL A 380 8.49 23.29 -19.17
CA VAL A 380 7.45 22.35 -18.74
C VAL A 380 6.50 22.02 -19.89
N THR A 381 6.06 23.05 -20.62
CA THR A 381 5.13 22.89 -21.75
C THR A 381 5.81 22.12 -22.89
N ASN A 382 7.06 22.46 -23.20
CA ASN A 382 7.86 21.78 -24.21
C ASN A 382 8.04 20.29 -23.87
N LEU A 383 8.38 19.98 -22.61
CA LEU A 383 8.58 18.61 -22.15
C LEU A 383 7.33 17.73 -22.21
N PHE A 384 6.13 18.32 -22.13
CA PHE A 384 4.85 17.62 -22.33
C PHE A 384 4.42 17.47 -23.79
N THR A 385 5.12 18.13 -24.72
CA THR A 385 4.97 17.96 -26.18
C THR A 385 6.00 17.01 -26.77
N GLU A 386 7.11 16.75 -26.07
CA GLU A 386 8.14 15.80 -26.51
C GLU A 386 7.64 14.35 -26.55
N LYS A 387 7.64 13.75 -27.75
CA LYS A 387 7.32 12.32 -27.96
C LYS A 387 8.35 11.36 -27.34
N ARG A 388 9.51 11.85 -26.89
CA ARG A 388 10.62 11.04 -26.35
C ARG A 388 10.25 10.35 -25.03
N TYR A 389 9.30 10.90 -24.27
CA TYR A 389 8.99 10.44 -22.92
C TYR A 389 7.47 10.29 -22.74
N PRO A 390 6.91 9.17 -23.21
CA PRO A 390 5.47 8.92 -23.14
C PRO A 390 4.96 8.54 -21.73
N GLU A 391 5.86 8.29 -20.78
CA GLU A 391 5.54 7.91 -19.40
C GLU A 391 5.50 9.11 -18.46
N ASN A 392 4.62 9.03 -17.47
CA ASN A 392 4.55 10.02 -16.38
C ASN A 392 5.74 9.90 -15.42
N ILE A 393 6.37 8.73 -15.30
CA ILE A 393 7.57 8.54 -14.47
C ILE A 393 8.63 7.90 -15.34
N VAL A 394 9.78 8.56 -15.47
CA VAL A 394 10.90 8.07 -16.26
C VAL A 394 12.07 7.84 -15.30
N LEU A 395 12.55 6.60 -15.23
CA LEU A 395 13.81 6.28 -14.57
C LEU A 395 14.92 6.38 -15.62
N THR A 396 15.90 7.26 -15.41
CA THR A 396 17.05 7.32 -16.32
C THR A 396 17.92 6.06 -16.18
N ASP A 397 18.54 5.60 -17.27
CA ASP A 397 19.32 4.35 -17.26
C ASP A 397 20.46 4.34 -16.22
N SER A 398 21.03 5.52 -15.95
CA SER A 398 22.08 5.74 -14.95
C SER A 398 21.55 6.06 -13.55
N ALA A 399 20.23 6.18 -13.34
CA ALA A 399 19.66 6.59 -12.06
C ALA A 399 20.08 5.66 -10.91
N ARG A 400 20.21 4.37 -11.16
CA ARG A 400 20.55 3.37 -10.14
C ARG A 400 22.06 3.18 -9.95
N PHE A 401 22.87 3.74 -10.85
CA PHE A 401 24.33 3.58 -10.87
C PHE A 401 25.00 4.96 -10.85
N ARG A 402 25.01 5.61 -9.67
CA ARG A 402 25.68 6.89 -9.44
C ARG A 402 26.81 6.75 -8.42
N SER A 403 27.88 7.54 -8.59
CA SER A 403 29.00 7.59 -7.66
C SER A 403 28.60 8.25 -6.33
N GLU A 404 29.38 8.00 -5.28
CA GLU A 404 29.17 8.65 -3.98
C GLU A 404 29.35 10.17 -4.05
N SER A 405 30.32 10.66 -4.84
CA SER A 405 30.54 12.09 -5.09
C SER A 405 29.34 12.81 -5.73
N PHE A 406 28.54 12.12 -6.54
CA PHE A 406 27.30 12.66 -7.09
C PHE A 406 26.27 12.91 -5.99
N TRP A 407 26.15 11.99 -5.04
CA TRP A 407 25.22 12.12 -3.92
C TRP A 407 25.64 13.24 -2.97
N ASP A 408 26.92 13.39 -2.67
CA ASP A 408 27.41 14.42 -1.75
C ASP A 408 27.17 15.85 -2.28
N SER A 409 27.15 16.03 -3.60
CA SER A 409 26.92 17.33 -4.25
C SER A 409 25.45 17.65 -4.54
N THR A 410 24.57 16.65 -4.64
CA THR A 410 23.17 16.85 -5.07
C THR A 410 22.15 16.67 -3.93
N ARG A 411 22.55 16.17 -2.76
CA ARG A 411 21.65 16.06 -1.60
C ARG A 411 21.23 17.45 -1.11
N HIS A 412 19.93 17.65 -0.93
CA HIS A 412 19.39 18.87 -0.31
C HIS A 412 19.79 18.95 1.18
N GLU A 413 19.85 17.80 1.87
CA GLU A 413 20.29 17.69 3.26
C GLU A 413 21.34 16.58 3.40
N GLY A 414 22.44 16.85 4.08
CA GLY A 414 23.50 15.86 4.32
C GLY A 414 23.03 14.71 5.21
N LEU A 415 23.57 13.51 4.97
CA LEU A 415 23.23 12.34 5.79
C LEU A 415 23.79 12.46 7.20
N THR A 416 23.01 12.04 8.18
CA THR A 416 23.49 11.89 9.56
C THR A 416 24.54 10.78 9.67
N LYS A 417 25.34 10.79 10.74
CA LYS A 417 26.33 9.72 11.00
C LYS A 417 25.68 8.33 11.00
N ASN A 418 24.45 8.23 11.52
CA ASN A 418 23.71 6.98 11.55
C ASN A 418 23.31 6.54 10.16
N GLU A 419 22.76 7.44 9.35
CA GLU A 419 22.35 7.16 7.96
C GLU A 419 23.52 6.65 7.11
N GLN A 420 24.71 7.23 7.27
CA GLN A 420 25.92 6.76 6.60
C GLN A 420 26.34 5.35 7.04
N SER A 421 26.14 5.01 8.32
CA SER A 421 26.45 3.68 8.86
C SER A 421 25.53 2.58 8.31
N ILE A 422 24.29 2.92 7.91
CA ILE A 422 23.31 1.97 7.36
C ILE A 422 23.85 1.32 6.09
N TYR A 423 24.39 2.12 5.16
CA TYR A 423 24.93 1.60 3.91
C TYR A 423 26.04 0.57 4.16
N LYS A 424 27.00 0.91 5.03
CA LYS A 424 28.09 0.00 5.40
C LYS A 424 27.55 -1.28 6.06
N MET A 425 26.63 -1.14 7.02
CA MET A 425 26.04 -2.26 7.73
C MET A 425 25.28 -3.21 6.79
N VAL A 426 24.41 -2.67 5.93
CA VAL A 426 23.61 -3.46 5.00
C VAL A 426 24.49 -4.15 3.97
N ASP A 427 25.51 -3.46 3.44
CA ASP A 427 26.47 -4.05 2.50
C ASP A 427 27.24 -5.22 3.14
N THR A 428 27.68 -5.07 4.39
CA THR A 428 28.31 -6.16 5.14
C THR A 428 27.33 -7.33 5.34
N LEU A 429 26.11 -7.04 5.79
CA LEU A 429 25.07 -8.03 6.04
C LEU A 429 24.73 -8.82 4.76
N GLN A 430 24.61 -8.15 3.61
CA GLN A 430 24.30 -8.79 2.33
C GLN A 430 25.44 -9.66 1.78
N LYS A 431 26.69 -9.32 2.08
CA LYS A 431 27.87 -10.13 1.69
C LYS A 431 28.06 -11.36 2.57
N MET A 432 27.43 -11.42 3.76
CA MET A 432 27.55 -12.57 4.66
C MET A 432 26.84 -13.82 4.11
N PRO A 433 27.53 -14.96 3.97
CA PRO A 433 26.93 -16.20 3.45
C PRO A 433 25.74 -16.71 4.27
N LEU A 434 25.79 -16.56 5.60
CA LEU A 434 24.70 -16.97 6.48
C LEU A 434 23.44 -16.13 6.28
N PHE A 435 23.60 -14.81 6.09
CA PHE A 435 22.46 -13.93 5.80
C PHE A 435 21.81 -14.29 4.46
N GLN A 436 22.63 -14.52 3.42
CA GLN A 436 22.14 -14.97 2.12
C GLN A 436 21.38 -16.29 2.25
N LYS A 437 21.88 -17.27 3.02
CA LYS A 437 21.18 -18.53 3.28
C LYS A 437 19.81 -18.31 3.92
N TYR A 438 19.72 -17.45 4.94
CA TYR A 438 18.45 -17.17 5.63
C TYR A 438 17.47 -16.39 4.76
N SER A 439 17.94 -15.32 4.10
CA SER A 439 17.15 -14.53 3.16
C SER A 439 16.60 -15.40 2.03
N ASN A 440 17.43 -16.27 1.44
CA ASN A 440 17.00 -17.22 0.41
C ASN A 440 16.00 -18.25 0.95
N THR A 441 16.13 -18.68 2.21
CA THR A 441 15.18 -19.62 2.85
C THR A 441 13.83 -18.95 3.10
N ILE A 442 13.82 -17.73 3.64
CA ILE A 442 12.59 -16.96 3.86
C ILE A 442 11.91 -16.67 2.53
N ARG A 443 12.68 -16.23 1.52
CA ARG A 443 12.17 -16.03 0.16
C ARG A 443 11.57 -17.31 -0.40
N PHE A 444 12.25 -18.45 -0.27
CA PHE A 444 11.72 -19.75 -0.71
C PHE A 444 10.41 -20.13 -0.01
N LEU A 445 10.31 -19.95 1.31
CA LEU A 445 9.08 -20.24 2.06
C LEU A 445 7.93 -19.31 1.67
N ALA A 446 8.23 -18.03 1.41
CA ALA A 446 7.24 -16.99 1.10
C ALA A 446 6.76 -17.04 -0.37
N THR A 447 7.68 -17.18 -1.33
CA THR A 447 7.33 -17.18 -2.76
C THR A 447 7.10 -18.58 -3.31
N GLY A 448 7.57 -19.62 -2.63
CA GLY A 448 7.51 -21.00 -3.11
C GLY A 448 8.64 -21.38 -4.07
N TYR A 449 9.40 -20.40 -4.57
CA TYR A 449 10.40 -20.58 -5.62
C TYR A 449 11.82 -20.54 -5.08
N LYS A 450 12.65 -21.46 -5.55
CA LYS A 450 14.09 -21.52 -5.26
C LYS A 450 14.90 -21.39 -6.55
N PRO A 451 15.63 -20.28 -6.75
CA PRO A 451 16.48 -20.13 -7.92
C PRO A 451 17.78 -20.96 -7.78
N PHE A 452 18.14 -21.63 -8.86
CA PHE A 452 19.36 -22.40 -9.07
C PHE A 452 20.08 -21.89 -10.34
N GLY A 453 20.63 -20.68 -10.25
CA GLY A 453 21.32 -20.07 -11.39
C GLY A 453 20.34 -19.68 -12.51
N MET A 454 20.43 -20.34 -13.66
CA MET A 454 19.58 -20.10 -14.84
C MET A 454 18.18 -20.71 -14.72
N LEU A 455 18.01 -21.69 -13.83
CA LEU A 455 16.74 -22.37 -13.56
C LEU A 455 16.20 -22.01 -12.18
N GLU A 456 14.90 -22.15 -11.97
CA GLU A 456 14.25 -22.06 -10.68
C GLU A 456 13.29 -23.25 -10.51
N TRP A 457 13.15 -23.71 -9.27
CA TRP A 457 12.21 -24.77 -8.90
C TRP A 457 11.09 -24.20 -8.04
N GLY A 458 9.88 -24.68 -8.25
CA GLY A 458 8.71 -24.37 -7.44
C GLY A 458 7.53 -23.87 -8.27
N PRO A 459 6.38 -23.66 -7.62
CA PRO A 459 6.22 -23.57 -6.16
C PRO A 459 6.22 -24.91 -5.40
N TYR A 460 6.83 -24.95 -4.20
CA TYR A 460 6.94 -26.20 -3.41
C TYR A 460 5.60 -26.77 -2.92
N TRP A 461 4.54 -25.95 -2.80
CA TRP A 461 3.24 -26.42 -2.32
C TRP A 461 2.46 -27.25 -3.34
N TYR A 462 2.90 -27.29 -4.62
CA TYR A 462 2.34 -28.17 -5.63
C TYR A 462 3.04 -29.54 -5.70
N VAL A 463 4.14 -29.74 -4.96
CA VAL A 463 4.97 -30.96 -5.07
C VAL A 463 4.17 -32.21 -4.72
N PHE A 464 3.31 -32.12 -3.71
CA PHE A 464 2.44 -33.20 -3.28
C PHE A 464 1.00 -32.71 -3.26
N SER A 465 0.11 -33.48 -3.88
CA SER A 465 -1.32 -33.25 -3.82
C SER A 465 -2.05 -34.60 -3.77
N GLN A 466 -3.32 -34.56 -3.39
CA GLN A 466 -4.17 -35.74 -3.40
C GLN A 466 -5.56 -35.38 -3.91
N ASN A 467 -6.11 -36.20 -4.80
CA ASN A 467 -7.50 -36.08 -5.22
C ASN A 467 -8.14 -37.44 -5.52
N ARG A 468 -9.46 -37.45 -5.74
CA ARG A 468 -10.22 -38.68 -5.93
C ARG A 468 -9.84 -39.47 -7.19
N LEU A 469 -9.35 -38.82 -8.25
CA LEU A 469 -9.04 -39.49 -9.53
C LEU A 469 -7.59 -39.95 -9.61
N GLU A 470 -6.65 -39.08 -9.26
CA GLU A 470 -5.21 -39.34 -9.36
C GLU A 470 -4.64 -40.03 -8.11
N GLY A 471 -5.41 -40.04 -7.01
CA GLY A 471 -4.94 -40.47 -5.70
C GLY A 471 -3.80 -39.58 -5.21
N PHE A 472 -2.71 -40.19 -4.73
CA PHE A 472 -1.49 -39.46 -4.44
C PHE A 472 -0.84 -38.98 -5.75
N ARG A 473 -0.52 -37.69 -5.83
CA ARG A 473 0.09 -37.06 -7.01
C ARG A 473 1.36 -36.33 -6.61
N THR A 474 2.42 -36.58 -7.36
CA THR A 474 3.69 -35.84 -7.26
C THR A 474 3.89 -34.97 -8.48
N ARG A 475 4.39 -33.74 -8.28
CA ARG A 475 4.64 -32.79 -9.36
C ARG A 475 5.99 -32.08 -9.20
N LEU A 476 6.68 -31.87 -10.31
CA LEU A 476 7.93 -31.13 -10.39
C LEU A 476 7.72 -29.90 -11.29
N ASP A 477 7.85 -28.71 -10.71
CA ASP A 477 7.77 -27.43 -11.41
C ASP A 477 9.15 -26.82 -11.64
N LEU A 478 9.43 -26.40 -12.88
CA LEU A 478 10.67 -25.75 -13.26
C LEU A 478 10.37 -24.48 -14.07
N GLY A 479 11.21 -23.45 -13.89
CA GLY A 479 11.18 -22.21 -14.65
C GLY A 479 12.58 -21.69 -14.95
N THR A 480 12.69 -20.69 -15.83
CA THR A 480 13.94 -19.97 -16.08
C THR A 480 14.02 -18.68 -15.26
N THR A 481 15.24 -18.24 -14.93
CA THR A 481 15.47 -16.98 -14.22
C THR A 481 15.96 -15.89 -15.18
N PRO A 482 15.98 -14.60 -14.77
CA PRO A 482 16.57 -13.53 -15.57
C PRO A 482 18.03 -13.71 -15.95
N LYS A 483 18.74 -14.67 -15.33
CA LYS A 483 20.10 -15.06 -15.72
C LYS A 483 20.14 -15.90 -17.00
N PHE A 484 19.06 -16.63 -17.30
CA PHE A 484 18.90 -17.32 -18.58
C PHE A 484 18.60 -16.32 -19.69
N ALA A 485 17.52 -15.56 -19.51
CA ALA A 485 17.14 -14.48 -20.41
C ALA A 485 16.30 -13.47 -19.65
N LYS A 486 16.61 -12.17 -19.81
CA LYS A 486 15.85 -11.10 -19.17
C LYS A 486 14.41 -11.04 -19.67
N ASP A 487 14.18 -11.29 -20.95
CA ASP A 487 12.90 -11.05 -21.62
C ASP A 487 12.18 -12.34 -22.07
N LEU A 488 12.76 -13.51 -21.82
CA LEU A 488 12.14 -14.81 -22.11
C LEU A 488 11.99 -15.61 -20.83
N TYR A 489 10.75 -16.01 -20.52
CA TYR A 489 10.42 -16.89 -19.41
C TYR A 489 9.87 -18.20 -19.94
N LEU A 490 10.64 -19.27 -19.72
CA LEU A 490 10.22 -20.63 -20.00
C LEU A 490 9.88 -21.29 -18.67
N ASN A 491 8.70 -21.89 -18.57
CA ASN A 491 8.30 -22.63 -17.39
C ASN A 491 7.40 -23.82 -17.73
N GLY A 492 7.39 -24.79 -16.84
CA GLY A 492 6.58 -25.98 -17.01
C GLY A 492 6.57 -26.85 -15.78
N TYR A 493 5.70 -27.83 -15.77
CA TYR A 493 5.67 -28.86 -14.74
C TYR A 493 5.34 -30.21 -15.33
N LEU A 494 5.81 -31.25 -14.66
CA LEU A 494 5.45 -32.64 -14.93
C LEU A 494 4.94 -33.27 -13.64
N ALA A 495 3.78 -33.91 -13.70
CA ALA A 495 3.12 -34.55 -12.60
C ALA A 495 2.80 -36.01 -12.92
N TYR A 496 2.77 -36.85 -11.89
CA TYR A 496 2.40 -38.26 -11.98
C TYR A 496 1.38 -38.58 -10.90
N GLY A 497 0.23 -39.11 -11.30
CA GLY A 497 -0.80 -39.64 -10.41
C GLY A 497 -0.59 -41.14 -10.21
N PHE A 498 -0.49 -41.58 -8.96
CA PHE A 498 -0.20 -42.99 -8.65
C PHE A 498 -1.42 -43.90 -8.80
N THR A 499 -2.64 -43.36 -8.69
CA THR A 499 -3.87 -44.14 -8.87
C THR A 499 -4.28 -44.27 -10.32
N ASP A 500 -4.15 -43.21 -11.12
CA ASP A 500 -4.48 -43.23 -12.54
C ASP A 500 -3.29 -43.58 -13.44
N GLN A 501 -2.08 -43.68 -12.88
CA GLN A 501 -0.85 -44.08 -13.57
C GLN A 501 -0.48 -43.23 -14.80
N HIS A 502 -0.95 -41.98 -14.85
CA HIS A 502 -0.76 -41.09 -15.99
C HIS A 502 0.13 -39.89 -15.67
N PHE A 503 1.04 -39.60 -16.59
CA PHE A 503 1.78 -38.34 -16.61
C PHE A 503 0.90 -37.19 -17.13
N LYS A 504 1.00 -36.04 -16.47
CA LYS A 504 0.30 -34.81 -16.79
C LYS A 504 1.27 -33.65 -16.68
N GLY A 505 1.05 -32.55 -17.39
CA GLY A 505 2.01 -31.47 -17.37
C GLY A 505 1.61 -30.22 -18.11
N LYS A 506 2.47 -29.22 -17.97
CA LYS A 506 2.39 -27.94 -18.67
C LYS A 506 3.76 -27.55 -19.17
N MET A 507 3.80 -26.92 -20.33
CA MET A 507 4.95 -26.16 -20.81
C MET A 507 4.46 -24.82 -21.33
N SER A 508 5.15 -23.75 -20.99
CA SER A 508 4.85 -22.43 -21.54
C SER A 508 6.08 -21.55 -21.73
N ALA A 509 5.96 -20.63 -22.68
CA ALA A 509 6.95 -19.64 -23.03
C ALA A 509 6.29 -18.27 -23.09
N LEU A 510 6.81 -17.32 -22.32
CA LEU A 510 6.44 -15.92 -22.36
C LEU A 510 7.62 -15.11 -22.87
N TRP A 511 7.48 -14.49 -24.03
CA TRP A 511 8.49 -13.62 -24.62
C TRP A 511 8.03 -12.16 -24.59
N LEU A 512 8.71 -11.35 -23.79
CA LEU A 512 8.53 -9.91 -23.68
C LEU A 512 9.25 -9.22 -24.84
N LEU A 513 8.51 -8.85 -25.88
CA LEU A 513 9.04 -8.06 -27.00
C LEU A 513 9.35 -6.61 -26.58
N LYS A 514 8.54 -6.07 -25.66
CA LYS A 514 8.72 -4.75 -25.07
C LYS A 514 8.15 -4.70 -23.66
N ARG A 515 8.89 -4.09 -22.71
CA ARG A 515 8.42 -3.91 -21.32
C ARG A 515 7.42 -2.76 -21.16
N HIS A 516 7.70 -1.61 -21.79
CA HIS A 516 6.85 -0.42 -21.70
C HIS A 516 6.66 0.31 -23.06
N PRO A 517 5.41 0.55 -23.52
CA PRO A 517 4.20 -0.11 -23.04
C PRO A 517 4.29 -1.60 -23.38
N ARG A 518 3.63 -2.44 -22.59
CA ARG A 518 3.92 -3.88 -22.59
C ARG A 518 3.47 -4.55 -23.89
N MET A 519 4.36 -5.33 -24.48
CA MET A 519 4.10 -6.15 -25.66
C MET A 519 4.74 -7.52 -25.50
N TYR A 520 3.96 -8.59 -25.66
CA TYR A 520 4.48 -9.94 -25.50
C TYR A 520 3.77 -10.95 -26.41
N VAL A 521 4.47 -12.05 -26.63
CA VAL A 521 3.93 -13.29 -27.20
C VAL A 521 3.96 -14.35 -26.12
N TYR A 522 2.89 -15.12 -25.99
CA TYR A 522 2.79 -16.23 -25.05
C TYR A 522 2.36 -17.49 -25.78
N GLY A 523 3.00 -18.61 -25.45
CA GLY A 523 2.61 -19.94 -25.91
C GLY A 523 2.53 -20.90 -24.74
N SER A 524 1.52 -21.76 -24.72
CA SER A 524 1.43 -22.84 -23.74
C SER A 524 0.80 -24.10 -24.28
N PHE A 525 1.27 -25.23 -23.76
CA PHE A 525 0.68 -26.54 -23.89
C PHE A 525 0.39 -27.08 -22.49
N ILE A 526 -0.84 -27.51 -22.24
CA ILE A 526 -1.28 -28.07 -20.97
C ILE A 526 -1.99 -29.38 -21.27
N ARG A 527 -1.64 -30.43 -20.52
CA ARG A 527 -2.40 -31.68 -20.46
C ARG A 527 -2.51 -32.09 -19.00
N ASP A 528 -3.58 -31.66 -18.35
CA ASP A 528 -3.77 -31.88 -16.91
C ASP A 528 -5.25 -31.84 -16.51
N LEU A 529 -5.56 -32.32 -15.30
CA LEU A 529 -6.90 -32.22 -14.74
C LEU A 529 -7.19 -30.78 -14.31
N ASP A 530 -8.31 -30.24 -14.78
CA ASP A 530 -8.87 -28.97 -14.34
C ASP A 530 -10.17 -29.24 -13.56
N ASN A 531 -10.42 -28.40 -12.56
CA ASN A 531 -11.67 -28.38 -11.80
C ASN A 531 -12.63 -27.27 -12.29
N GLY A 532 -12.40 -26.74 -13.50
CA GLY A 532 -13.22 -25.71 -14.15
C GLY A 532 -13.06 -24.33 -13.53
N ALA A 533 -11.94 -24.07 -12.84
CA ALA A 533 -11.78 -22.90 -12.00
C ALA A 533 -10.48 -22.18 -12.37
N ASN A 534 -10.58 -21.29 -13.35
CA ASN A 534 -9.50 -20.38 -13.73
C ASN A 534 -9.96 -18.94 -13.49
N TYR A 535 -9.99 -18.51 -12.22
CA TYR A 535 -10.12 -17.10 -11.86
C TYR A 535 -8.77 -16.58 -11.36
N TYR A 536 -8.48 -15.30 -11.61
CA TYR A 536 -7.34 -14.62 -10.99
C TYR A 536 -7.47 -14.68 -9.44
N ASP A 537 -6.39 -15.01 -8.74
CA ASP A 537 -6.26 -15.13 -7.26
C ASP A 537 -7.02 -16.28 -6.55
N GLU A 538 -7.54 -17.30 -7.25
CA GLU A 538 -8.11 -18.46 -6.55
C GLU A 538 -7.00 -19.40 -6.00
N VAL A 539 -7.21 -19.92 -4.79
CA VAL A 539 -6.39 -21.01 -4.25
C VAL A 539 -6.68 -22.25 -5.10
N GLY A 540 -5.72 -22.63 -5.94
CA GLY A 540 -5.82 -23.82 -6.78
C GLY A 540 -6.17 -25.06 -5.96
N THR A 541 -6.97 -25.95 -6.54
CA THR A 541 -7.37 -27.23 -5.91
C THR A 541 -6.21 -28.21 -5.74
N ASP A 542 -5.10 -27.99 -6.44
CA ASP A 542 -3.84 -28.73 -6.28
C ASP A 542 -3.01 -28.21 -5.09
N ASN A 543 -3.66 -27.55 -4.14
CA ASN A 543 -3.05 -27.08 -2.91
C ASN A 543 -3.45 -27.97 -1.73
N ILE A 544 -2.46 -28.45 -0.98
CA ILE A 544 -2.60 -29.17 0.30
C ILE A 544 -3.67 -28.57 1.23
N PHE A 545 -3.83 -27.23 1.25
CA PHE A 545 -4.79 -26.57 2.13
C PHE A 545 -6.25 -26.63 1.66
N SER A 546 -6.49 -26.85 0.36
CA SER A 546 -7.85 -26.84 -0.22
C SER A 546 -8.70 -28.05 0.19
N LEU A 547 -8.05 -29.16 0.54
CA LEU A 547 -8.71 -30.38 1.03
C LEU A 547 -9.37 -30.17 2.41
N ALA A 548 -8.71 -29.42 3.29
CA ALA A 548 -9.16 -29.23 4.67
C ALA A 548 -10.39 -28.31 4.82
N ILE A 549 -10.66 -27.49 3.81
CA ILE A 549 -11.69 -26.44 3.84
C ILE A 549 -12.81 -26.67 2.83
N ARG A 550 -12.92 -27.87 2.25
CA ARG A 550 -13.96 -28.22 1.28
C ARG A 550 -15.32 -28.42 1.96
N LYS A 551 -16.40 -28.04 1.27
CA LYS A 551 -17.78 -28.30 1.73
C LYS A 551 -18.05 -29.83 1.76
N PRO A 552 -18.58 -30.38 2.86
CA PRO A 552 -18.90 -31.80 2.95
C PRO A 552 -20.01 -32.17 1.96
N GLY A 553 -19.97 -33.39 1.42
CA GLY A 553 -21.01 -33.91 0.52
C GLY A 553 -21.05 -33.30 -0.89
N VAL A 554 -20.14 -32.39 -1.25
CA VAL A 554 -20.04 -31.83 -2.61
C VAL A 554 -18.97 -32.59 -3.43
N PRO A 555 -19.36 -33.44 -4.39
CA PRO A 555 -18.42 -34.26 -5.14
C PRO A 555 -17.49 -33.41 -6.01
N GLN A 556 -16.22 -33.83 -6.12
CA GLN A 556 -15.25 -33.20 -7.00
C GLN A 556 -15.59 -33.45 -8.48
N LYS A 557 -15.51 -32.38 -9.28
CA LYS A 557 -15.82 -32.34 -10.70
C LYS A 557 -14.56 -32.02 -11.47
N PHE A 558 -13.99 -33.03 -12.12
CA PHE A 558 -12.74 -32.93 -12.87
C PHE A 558 -13.00 -33.08 -14.36
N MET A 559 -12.19 -32.40 -15.16
CA MET A 559 -12.07 -32.64 -16.59
C MET A 559 -10.58 -32.66 -16.95
N LEU A 560 -10.12 -33.69 -17.66
CA LEU A 560 -8.80 -33.63 -18.27
C LEU A 560 -8.87 -32.66 -19.45
N ILE A 561 -7.98 -31.68 -19.47
CA ILE A 561 -7.90 -30.68 -20.54
C ILE A 561 -6.59 -30.88 -21.29
N ASP A 562 -6.67 -31.08 -22.59
CA ASP A 562 -5.56 -30.87 -23.52
C ASP A 562 -5.75 -29.48 -24.15
N GLU A 563 -4.92 -28.51 -23.78
CA GLU A 563 -4.98 -27.12 -24.23
C GLU A 563 -3.69 -26.72 -24.95
N LYS A 564 -3.82 -26.23 -26.19
CA LYS A 564 -2.77 -25.51 -26.91
C LYS A 564 -3.20 -24.06 -27.06
N ARG A 565 -2.35 -23.15 -26.60
CA ARG A 565 -2.67 -21.72 -26.55
C ARG A 565 -1.53 -20.90 -27.11
N ALA A 566 -1.87 -19.94 -27.95
CA ALA A 566 -0.97 -18.90 -28.43
C ALA A 566 -1.64 -17.54 -28.23
N GLU A 567 -0.89 -16.56 -27.75
CA GLU A 567 -1.42 -15.24 -27.43
C GLU A 567 -0.46 -14.14 -27.86
N PHE A 568 -1.03 -13.03 -28.29
CA PHE A 568 -0.32 -11.78 -28.52
C PHE A 568 -1.02 -10.67 -27.73
N TYR A 569 -0.24 -9.96 -26.93
CA TYR A 569 -0.72 -8.83 -26.13
C TYR A 569 0.05 -7.58 -26.48
N LYS A 570 -0.67 -6.46 -26.63
CA LYS A 570 -0.07 -5.15 -26.81
C LYS A 570 -0.87 -4.08 -26.10
N GLU A 571 -0.16 -3.28 -25.32
CA GLU A 571 -0.65 -2.11 -24.61
C GLU A 571 -0.17 -0.82 -25.26
N TYR A 572 -0.94 0.24 -25.03
CA TYR A 572 -0.64 1.60 -25.46
C TYR A 572 -0.65 2.55 -24.26
N PHE A 573 0.08 3.67 -24.37
CA PHE A 573 0.13 4.71 -23.33
C PHE A 573 -1.22 5.35 -23.00
N SER A 574 -2.23 5.22 -23.88
CA SER A 574 -3.59 5.66 -23.62
C SER A 574 -4.33 4.84 -22.56
N GLY A 575 -3.77 3.70 -22.12
CA GLY A 575 -4.44 2.72 -21.27
C GLY A 575 -5.28 1.71 -22.05
N PHE A 576 -5.32 1.81 -23.38
CA PHE A 576 -5.90 0.79 -24.25
C PHE A 576 -4.95 -0.39 -24.41
N SER A 577 -5.48 -1.61 -24.44
CA SER A 577 -4.76 -2.80 -24.84
C SER A 577 -5.64 -3.74 -25.65
N HIS A 578 -5.00 -4.52 -26.50
CA HIS A 578 -5.64 -5.64 -27.18
C HIS A 578 -4.86 -6.92 -26.91
N HIS A 579 -5.62 -8.00 -26.75
CA HIS A 579 -5.12 -9.34 -26.48
C HIS A 579 -5.80 -10.29 -27.46
N LEU A 580 -5.00 -10.79 -28.40
CA LEU A 580 -5.41 -11.84 -29.33
C LEU A 580 -5.02 -13.18 -28.72
N SER A 581 -5.94 -14.13 -28.68
CA SER A 581 -5.68 -15.49 -28.20
C SER A 581 -6.25 -16.51 -29.18
N VAL A 582 -5.47 -17.53 -29.48
CA VAL A 582 -5.86 -18.71 -30.25
C VAL A 582 -5.72 -19.90 -29.32
N VAL A 583 -6.80 -20.64 -29.12
CA VAL A 583 -6.88 -21.72 -28.14
C VAL A 583 -7.54 -22.93 -28.76
N HIS A 584 -6.81 -24.03 -28.85
CA HIS A 584 -7.35 -25.36 -29.13
C HIS A 584 -7.51 -26.10 -27.80
N LYS A 585 -8.71 -26.61 -27.53
CA LYS A 585 -9.03 -27.36 -26.31
C LYS A 585 -9.75 -28.66 -26.64
N GLN A 586 -9.35 -29.72 -25.97
CA GLN A 586 -10.11 -30.96 -25.88
C GLN A 586 -10.46 -31.20 -24.41
N PHE A 587 -11.75 -31.37 -24.13
CA PHE A 587 -12.23 -31.65 -22.78
C PHE A 587 -12.60 -33.12 -22.63
N MET A 588 -12.06 -33.78 -21.61
CA MET A 588 -12.43 -35.13 -21.22
C MET A 588 -13.00 -35.08 -19.78
N PRO A 589 -14.29 -34.76 -19.62
CA PRO A 589 -14.93 -34.72 -18.31
C PRO A 589 -15.06 -36.11 -17.69
N PHE A 590 -14.96 -36.16 -16.36
CA PHE A 590 -15.18 -37.36 -15.57
C PHE A 590 -16.44 -37.25 -14.72
N ALA A 591 -17.06 -38.39 -14.40
CA ALA A 591 -18.19 -38.44 -13.49
C ALA A 591 -17.89 -37.69 -12.18
N PRO A 592 -18.82 -36.85 -11.69
CA PRO A 592 -20.25 -36.79 -12.05
C PRO A 592 -20.58 -35.88 -13.25
N LEU A 593 -19.61 -35.24 -13.89
CA LEU A 593 -19.89 -34.43 -15.08
C LEU A 593 -20.27 -35.33 -16.27
N PRO A 594 -21.15 -34.88 -17.17
CA PRO A 594 -21.49 -35.63 -18.38
C PRO A 594 -20.26 -35.84 -19.26
N THR A 595 -19.96 -37.12 -19.54
CA THR A 595 -18.86 -37.58 -20.39
C THR A 595 -19.16 -37.32 -21.87
N GLY A 596 -18.15 -37.44 -22.74
CA GLY A 596 -18.31 -37.27 -24.20
C GLY A 596 -19.38 -38.19 -24.83
N THR A 597 -19.71 -39.30 -24.20
CA THR A 597 -20.79 -40.23 -24.60
C THR A 597 -22.19 -39.63 -24.56
N PHE A 598 -22.41 -38.54 -23.81
CA PHE A 598 -23.71 -37.85 -23.75
C PHE A 598 -23.89 -36.83 -24.88
N PHE A 599 -22.87 -36.58 -25.69
CA PHE A 599 -22.90 -35.59 -26.76
C PHE A 599 -22.80 -36.28 -28.13
N PRO A 600 -23.57 -35.85 -29.13
CA PRO A 600 -23.58 -36.48 -30.44
C PRO A 600 -22.20 -36.34 -31.10
N HIS A 601 -21.68 -37.47 -31.60
CA HIS A 601 -20.49 -37.46 -32.43
C HIS A 601 -20.95 -37.04 -33.83
N ASN A 602 -20.72 -35.77 -34.17
CA ASN A 602 -20.86 -35.32 -35.55
C ASN A 602 -19.83 -36.13 -36.38
N GLY A 603 -20.30 -36.84 -37.41
CA GLY A 603 -19.56 -37.91 -38.14
C GLY A 603 -18.06 -37.66 -38.38
N ASP A 604 -17.32 -38.77 -38.51
CA ASP A 604 -15.85 -38.92 -38.62
C ASP A 604 -15.11 -39.34 -37.34
N GLY A 605 -15.82 -39.83 -36.30
CA GLY A 605 -15.18 -40.31 -35.07
C GLY A 605 -14.42 -39.23 -34.30
N LEU A 606 -14.78 -37.96 -34.51
CA LEU A 606 -14.21 -36.80 -33.84
C LEU A 606 -14.72 -36.71 -32.40
N ASP A 607 -13.84 -36.31 -31.47
CA ASP A 607 -14.21 -36.12 -30.07
C ASP A 607 -15.21 -34.94 -29.94
N PRO A 608 -16.43 -35.18 -29.40
CA PRO A 608 -17.51 -34.21 -29.38
C PRO A 608 -17.23 -33.00 -28.49
N LEU A 609 -16.14 -32.97 -27.72
CA LEU A 609 -15.75 -31.89 -26.83
C LEU A 609 -14.43 -31.24 -27.25
N THR A 610 -14.08 -31.33 -28.53
CA THR A 610 -12.96 -30.60 -29.14
C THR A 610 -13.41 -29.27 -29.71
N ASN A 611 -12.67 -28.20 -29.39
CA ASN A 611 -12.97 -26.84 -29.81
C ASN A 611 -11.70 -26.05 -30.18
N MET A 612 -11.81 -25.24 -31.22
CA MET A 612 -10.80 -24.26 -31.64
C MET A 612 -11.43 -22.87 -31.56
N GLU A 613 -10.92 -22.03 -30.65
CA GLU A 613 -11.41 -20.67 -30.42
C GLU A 613 -10.34 -19.63 -30.77
N VAL A 614 -10.72 -18.62 -31.54
CA VAL A 614 -9.95 -17.38 -31.72
C VAL A 614 -10.69 -16.26 -31.01
N ALA A 615 -10.02 -15.52 -30.15
CA ALA A 615 -10.61 -14.44 -29.40
C ALA A 615 -9.77 -13.16 -29.43
N VAL A 616 -10.47 -12.03 -29.48
CA VAL A 616 -9.90 -10.70 -29.28
C VAL A 616 -10.53 -10.10 -28.02
N LYS A 617 -9.69 -9.75 -27.05
CA LYS A 617 -10.07 -8.98 -25.88
C LYS A 617 -9.52 -7.56 -26.03
N LEU A 618 -10.42 -6.59 -26.02
CA LEU A 618 -10.12 -5.16 -25.97
C LEU A 618 -10.32 -4.68 -24.54
N ARG A 619 -9.37 -3.94 -24.02
CA ARG A 619 -9.38 -3.45 -22.64
C ARG A 619 -8.99 -1.98 -22.61
N TYR A 620 -9.72 -1.19 -21.84
CA TYR A 620 -9.40 0.21 -21.58
C TYR A 620 -9.31 0.44 -20.07
N ALA A 621 -8.10 0.78 -19.61
CA ALA A 621 -7.79 1.08 -18.23
C ALA A 621 -6.91 2.34 -18.18
N PHE A 622 -7.54 3.50 -18.05
CA PHE A 622 -6.84 4.78 -18.10
C PHE A 622 -6.00 5.00 -16.83
N ARG A 623 -4.70 5.30 -16.97
CA ARG A 623 -3.77 5.54 -15.84
C ARG A 623 -3.77 4.43 -14.78
N GLU A 624 -3.82 3.18 -15.24
CA GLU A 624 -3.63 2.03 -14.37
C GLU A 624 -2.17 1.94 -13.89
N GLU A 625 -1.99 1.58 -12.62
CA GLU A 625 -0.68 1.46 -11.99
C GLU A 625 -0.31 -0.02 -11.84
N PHE A 626 0.99 -0.34 -11.96
CA PHE A 626 1.48 -1.72 -11.88
C PHE A 626 2.70 -1.87 -10.97
N LEU A 627 2.75 -2.96 -10.21
CA LEU A 627 3.97 -3.50 -9.61
C LEU A 627 4.61 -4.48 -10.58
N GLU A 628 5.80 -4.16 -11.06
CA GLU A 628 6.55 -5.02 -11.98
C GLU A 628 7.43 -6.01 -11.22
N GLY A 629 7.28 -7.29 -11.56
CA GLY A 629 8.25 -8.32 -11.26
C GLY A 629 9.22 -8.53 -12.44
N ASN A 630 10.00 -9.61 -12.38
CA ASN A 630 10.97 -9.94 -13.43
C ASN A 630 10.31 -10.14 -14.79
N TYR A 631 9.20 -10.88 -14.81
CA TYR A 631 8.44 -11.22 -16.01
C TYR A 631 6.98 -10.79 -15.93
N TYR A 632 6.27 -11.12 -14.86
CA TYR A 632 4.87 -10.74 -14.64
C TYR A 632 4.75 -9.37 -13.95
N ARG A 633 3.59 -8.73 -14.09
CA ARG A 633 3.23 -7.49 -13.39
C ARG A 633 1.87 -7.63 -12.71
N TYR A 634 1.68 -6.97 -11.59
CA TYR A 634 0.43 -6.94 -10.84
C TYR A 634 -0.19 -5.55 -10.93
N SER A 635 -1.47 -5.47 -11.30
CA SER A 635 -2.19 -4.19 -11.32
C SER A 635 -2.50 -3.74 -9.88
N LEU A 636 -2.24 -2.47 -9.59
CA LEU A 636 -2.72 -1.79 -8.38
C LEU A 636 -4.09 -1.13 -8.58
N GLY A 637 -4.68 -1.30 -9.77
CA GLY A 637 -5.94 -0.68 -10.17
C GLY A 637 -5.75 0.67 -10.86
N SER A 638 -6.88 1.24 -11.27
CA SER A 638 -6.97 2.59 -11.82
C SER A 638 -7.87 3.45 -10.94
N LYS A 639 -7.73 4.78 -11.07
CA LYS A 639 -8.69 5.77 -10.53
C LYS A 639 -9.95 5.88 -11.37
N PHE A 640 -9.99 5.24 -12.53
CA PHE A 640 -11.09 5.29 -13.49
C PHE A 640 -11.59 3.86 -13.77
N PRO A 641 -12.84 3.71 -14.23
CA PRO A 641 -13.39 2.41 -14.56
C PRO A 641 -12.56 1.67 -15.61
N ILE A 642 -12.40 0.37 -15.39
CA ILE A 642 -11.77 -0.56 -16.32
C ILE A 642 -12.88 -1.20 -17.13
N VAL A 643 -12.81 -1.05 -18.45
CA VAL A 643 -13.78 -1.60 -19.41
C VAL A 643 -13.11 -2.69 -20.23
N GLU A 644 -13.76 -3.85 -20.33
CA GLU A 644 -13.29 -4.99 -21.11
C GLU A 644 -14.39 -5.50 -22.03
N VAL A 645 -14.05 -5.72 -23.30
CA VAL A 645 -14.89 -6.39 -24.29
C VAL A 645 -14.10 -7.57 -24.83
N LYS A 646 -14.66 -8.78 -24.76
CA LYS A 646 -14.07 -9.96 -25.39
C LYS A 646 -15.03 -10.53 -26.41
N TYR A 647 -14.54 -10.70 -27.63
CA TYR A 647 -15.24 -11.36 -28.71
C TYR A 647 -14.48 -12.63 -29.11
N SER A 648 -15.19 -13.74 -29.31
CA SER A 648 -14.58 -15.05 -29.59
C SER A 648 -15.34 -15.78 -30.68
N LEU A 649 -14.60 -16.53 -31.49
CA LEU A 649 -15.08 -17.28 -32.64
C LEU A 649 -14.66 -18.75 -32.46
N GLY A 650 -15.64 -19.65 -32.35
CA GLY A 650 -15.44 -21.09 -32.49
C GLY A 650 -15.38 -21.47 -33.97
N LEU A 651 -14.31 -22.12 -34.40
CA LEU A 651 -14.09 -22.46 -35.81
C LEU A 651 -14.34 -23.95 -36.03
N LYS A 652 -15.41 -24.31 -36.76
CA LYS A 652 -15.70 -25.70 -37.14
C LYS A 652 -14.73 -26.19 -38.24
N GLY A 653 -14.28 -27.44 -38.15
CA GLY A 653 -13.44 -28.10 -39.17
C GLY A 653 -11.94 -27.83 -39.06
N VAL A 654 -11.51 -26.84 -38.27
CA VAL A 654 -10.09 -26.55 -38.01
C VAL A 654 -9.61 -27.38 -36.82
N LEU A 655 -8.50 -28.11 -36.97
CA LEU A 655 -7.92 -28.94 -35.89
C LEU A 655 -8.94 -29.86 -35.20
N LYS A 656 -9.86 -30.47 -35.98
CA LYS A 656 -10.92 -31.36 -35.48
C LYS A 656 -11.93 -30.69 -34.54
N SER A 657 -12.07 -29.37 -34.61
CA SER A 657 -13.10 -28.62 -33.87
C SER A 657 -14.49 -28.85 -34.46
N ASN A 658 -15.48 -29.09 -33.59
CA ASN A 658 -16.82 -29.51 -34.00
C ASN A 658 -17.86 -28.39 -34.07
N TYR A 659 -17.55 -27.21 -33.51
CA TYR A 659 -18.55 -26.18 -33.26
C TYR A 659 -18.22 -24.86 -33.96
N ASN A 660 -19.26 -24.20 -34.45
CA ASN A 660 -19.21 -22.83 -34.95
C ASN A 660 -20.10 -21.95 -34.07
N TYR A 661 -19.50 -20.98 -33.39
CA TYR A 661 -20.21 -20.06 -32.51
C TYR A 661 -19.48 -18.73 -32.38
N HIS A 662 -20.22 -17.70 -31.96
CA HIS A 662 -19.70 -16.40 -31.62
C HIS A 662 -20.00 -16.11 -30.16
N LYS A 663 -19.00 -15.70 -29.36
CA LYS A 663 -19.20 -15.29 -27.97
C LYS A 663 -18.81 -13.83 -27.82
N ALA A 664 -19.72 -13.01 -27.33
CA ALA A 664 -19.46 -11.63 -26.95
C ALA A 664 -19.64 -11.51 -25.44
N SER A 665 -18.67 -10.88 -24.77
CA SER A 665 -18.74 -10.60 -23.33
C SER A 665 -18.22 -9.19 -23.05
N PHE A 666 -18.79 -8.57 -22.03
CA PHE A 666 -18.55 -7.20 -21.63
C PHE A 666 -18.47 -7.13 -20.11
N THR A 667 -17.48 -6.40 -19.61
CA THR A 667 -17.26 -6.20 -18.18
C THR A 667 -16.85 -4.76 -17.91
N VAL A 668 -17.42 -4.17 -16.86
CA VAL A 668 -17.03 -2.86 -16.32
C VAL A 668 -16.81 -2.99 -14.84
N SER A 669 -15.64 -2.58 -14.36
CA SER A 669 -15.32 -2.61 -12.93
C SER A 669 -14.57 -1.37 -12.46
N ASP A 670 -14.79 -0.95 -11.22
CA ASP A 670 -14.08 0.17 -10.60
C ASP A 670 -14.03 0.02 -9.07
N TYR A 671 -13.09 0.74 -8.45
CA TYR A 671 -12.98 0.94 -7.00
C TYR A 671 -13.19 2.41 -6.66
N VAL A 672 -14.41 2.76 -6.30
CA VAL A 672 -14.79 4.13 -5.96
C VAL A 672 -14.55 4.39 -4.48
N LYS A 673 -13.69 5.36 -4.16
CA LYS A 673 -13.51 5.86 -2.79
C LYS A 673 -14.67 6.79 -2.45
N THR A 674 -15.36 6.53 -1.35
CA THR A 674 -16.51 7.32 -0.86
C THR A 674 -16.27 7.88 0.55
N PRO A 675 -15.23 8.73 0.80
CA PRO A 675 -15.00 9.30 2.13
C PRO A 675 -16.22 10.08 2.66
N PRO A 676 -16.64 9.91 3.93
CA PRO A 676 -16.02 9.08 4.97
C PRO A 676 -16.55 7.63 5.02
N PHE A 677 -17.48 7.24 4.15
CA PHE A 677 -18.16 5.94 4.11
C PHE A 677 -17.32 4.79 3.54
N GLY A 678 -16.01 4.95 3.38
CA GLY A 678 -15.10 3.89 2.94
C GLY A 678 -14.96 3.81 1.42
N HIS A 679 -15.13 2.62 0.84
CA HIS A 679 -14.99 2.40 -0.61
C HIS A 679 -15.92 1.32 -1.14
N ILE A 680 -16.34 1.48 -2.38
CA ILE A 680 -17.24 0.59 -3.10
C ILE A 680 -16.49 0.00 -4.30
N TYR A 681 -16.38 -1.32 -4.32
CA TYR A 681 -16.05 -2.07 -5.52
C TYR A 681 -17.33 -2.46 -6.24
N TYR A 682 -17.40 -2.24 -7.54
CA TYR A 682 -18.45 -2.80 -8.37
C TYR A 682 -17.86 -3.46 -9.61
N ASN A 683 -18.56 -4.48 -10.08
CA ASN A 683 -18.29 -5.16 -11.34
C ASN A 683 -19.63 -5.53 -11.97
N PHE A 684 -19.89 -5.00 -13.15
CA PHE A 684 -21.03 -5.35 -13.99
C PHE A 684 -20.53 -6.14 -15.19
N PHE A 685 -21.17 -7.27 -15.47
CA PHE A 685 -20.77 -8.14 -16.57
C PHE A 685 -21.99 -8.65 -17.33
N ALA A 686 -21.82 -8.88 -18.62
CA ALA A 686 -22.84 -9.47 -19.48
C ALA A 686 -22.18 -10.24 -20.62
N GLY A 687 -22.88 -11.23 -21.16
CA GLY A 687 -22.39 -11.99 -22.29
C GLY A 687 -23.50 -12.70 -23.05
N LYS A 688 -23.20 -13.01 -24.32
CA LYS A 688 -24.08 -13.77 -25.20
C LYS A 688 -23.27 -14.66 -26.13
N ILE A 689 -23.74 -15.88 -26.31
CA ILE A 689 -23.21 -16.90 -27.21
C ILE A 689 -24.24 -17.10 -28.31
N PHE A 690 -23.82 -16.86 -29.55
CA PHE A 690 -24.62 -17.04 -30.76
C PHE A 690 -24.13 -18.30 -31.46
N SER A 691 -25.03 -19.22 -31.74
CA SER A 691 -24.70 -20.47 -32.41
C SER A 691 -25.91 -20.95 -33.22
N ASN A 692 -25.66 -21.62 -34.34
CA ASN A 692 -26.71 -22.15 -35.22
C ASN A 692 -27.16 -23.57 -34.82
N GLY A 693 -26.60 -24.12 -33.74
CA GLY A 693 -26.90 -25.47 -33.24
C GLY A 693 -26.56 -25.60 -31.77
N ALA A 694 -26.87 -26.74 -31.16
CA ALA A 694 -26.64 -26.98 -29.75
C ALA A 694 -25.14 -27.05 -29.42
N LEU A 695 -24.74 -26.40 -28.32
CA LEU A 695 -23.39 -26.41 -27.79
C LEU A 695 -23.34 -27.20 -26.47
N PRO A 696 -22.36 -28.09 -26.28
CA PRO A 696 -22.08 -28.68 -24.98
C PRO A 696 -21.77 -27.63 -23.91
N TYR A 697 -22.04 -27.97 -22.64
CA TYR A 697 -21.83 -27.09 -21.50
C TYR A 697 -20.40 -26.56 -21.38
N THR A 698 -19.41 -27.27 -21.91
CA THR A 698 -18.00 -26.85 -21.91
C THR A 698 -17.72 -25.62 -22.79
N MET A 699 -18.61 -25.32 -23.76
CA MET A 699 -18.56 -24.10 -24.58
C MET A 699 -19.55 -23.02 -24.11
N LEU A 700 -20.41 -23.33 -23.14
CA LEU A 700 -21.36 -22.38 -22.56
C LEU A 700 -20.73 -21.56 -21.43
N GLU A 701 -21.44 -20.54 -20.94
CA GLU A 701 -21.03 -19.87 -19.71
C GLU A 701 -21.38 -20.74 -18.51
N ILE A 702 -20.35 -21.16 -17.78
CA ILE A 702 -20.49 -21.85 -16.49
C ILE A 702 -20.32 -20.80 -15.41
N HIS A 703 -21.40 -20.50 -14.69
CA HIS A 703 -21.36 -19.43 -13.68
C HIS A 703 -20.41 -19.79 -12.53
N PRO A 704 -19.62 -18.81 -12.04
CA PRO A 704 -18.53 -19.07 -11.10
C PRO A 704 -19.08 -19.46 -9.72
N GLY A 705 -18.99 -20.74 -9.36
CA GLY A 705 -19.40 -21.25 -8.04
C GLY A 705 -18.23 -21.53 -7.09
N ASN A 706 -18.50 -21.56 -5.79
CA ASN A 706 -17.53 -21.87 -4.74
C ASN A 706 -17.89 -23.15 -3.97
N GLU A 707 -16.98 -24.11 -3.93
CA GLU A 707 -17.16 -25.40 -3.23
C GLU A 707 -16.31 -25.54 -1.95
N ILE A 708 -15.66 -24.46 -1.51
CA ILE A 708 -14.85 -24.42 -0.29
C ILE A 708 -15.34 -23.33 0.68
N TYR A 709 -15.04 -23.47 1.97
CA TYR A 709 -15.35 -22.49 3.03
C TYR A 709 -14.39 -21.29 3.07
N TYR A 710 -13.59 -21.12 2.02
CA TYR A 710 -12.80 -19.91 1.79
C TYR A 710 -13.60 -18.92 0.95
N TYR A 711 -13.75 -17.67 1.38
CA TYR A 711 -14.49 -16.67 0.62
C TYR A 711 -13.75 -16.32 -0.67
N ASN A 712 -14.42 -16.48 -1.82
CA ASN A 712 -13.92 -16.07 -3.13
C ASN A 712 -14.64 -14.79 -3.59
N LYS A 713 -13.87 -13.73 -3.84
CA LYS A 713 -14.40 -12.44 -4.29
C LYS A 713 -14.99 -12.52 -5.71
N TYR A 714 -14.42 -13.36 -6.59
CA TYR A 714 -14.77 -13.46 -8.01
C TYR A 714 -15.82 -14.53 -8.31
N ALA A 715 -16.23 -15.33 -7.33
CA ALA A 715 -17.26 -16.36 -7.48
C ALA A 715 -18.48 -16.11 -6.57
N PHE A 716 -19.59 -16.76 -6.91
CA PHE A 716 -20.77 -16.87 -6.06
C PHE A 716 -20.49 -17.92 -4.97
N ASN A 717 -20.47 -17.48 -3.70
CA ASN A 717 -19.99 -18.29 -2.59
C ASN A 717 -20.96 -19.39 -2.18
N MET A 718 -22.26 -19.16 -2.38
CA MET A 718 -23.31 -20.15 -2.08
C MET A 718 -23.68 -21.03 -3.28
N MET A 719 -23.20 -20.69 -4.49
CA MET A 719 -23.43 -21.46 -5.70
C MET A 719 -22.38 -22.57 -5.81
N ASN A 720 -22.78 -23.79 -6.17
CA ASN A 720 -21.81 -24.84 -6.48
C ASN A 720 -21.26 -24.66 -7.90
N ARG A 721 -20.04 -25.12 -8.15
CA ARG A 721 -19.49 -25.12 -9.52
C ARG A 721 -20.37 -25.99 -10.42
N TYR A 722 -20.49 -25.64 -11.70
CA TYR A 722 -21.34 -26.37 -12.64
C TYR A 722 -22.82 -26.47 -12.21
N GLU A 723 -23.32 -25.63 -11.30
CA GLU A 723 -24.76 -25.62 -10.93
C GLU A 723 -25.59 -24.95 -12.02
N PHE A 724 -25.15 -23.79 -12.52
CA PHE A 724 -25.86 -23.00 -13.52
C PHE A 724 -25.04 -22.80 -14.78
N ILE A 725 -25.70 -22.97 -15.92
CA ILE A 725 -25.14 -22.70 -17.25
C ILE A 725 -26.02 -21.71 -18.02
N SER A 726 -25.41 -20.90 -18.89
CA SER A 726 -26.15 -19.95 -19.73
C SER A 726 -25.47 -19.70 -21.07
N ASP A 727 -26.25 -19.36 -22.10
CA ASP A 727 -25.75 -18.82 -23.36
C ASP A 727 -26.03 -17.32 -23.50
N GLN A 728 -26.91 -16.76 -22.67
CA GLN A 728 -27.09 -15.32 -22.50
C GLN A 728 -27.16 -15.00 -21.02
N TYR A 729 -26.40 -14.02 -20.55
CA TYR A 729 -26.37 -13.66 -19.14
C TYR A 729 -26.03 -12.19 -18.90
N ALA A 730 -26.46 -11.69 -17.74
CA ALA A 730 -26.06 -10.41 -17.19
C ALA A 730 -26.02 -10.50 -15.66
N GLY A 731 -25.08 -9.81 -15.04
CA GLY A 731 -24.88 -9.89 -13.60
C GLY A 731 -24.07 -8.72 -13.04
N PHE A 732 -23.98 -8.72 -11.71
CA PHE A 732 -23.24 -7.74 -10.95
C PHE A 732 -22.59 -8.36 -9.72
N ASN A 733 -21.51 -7.74 -9.26
CA ASN A 733 -20.82 -8.03 -8.01
C ASN A 733 -20.42 -6.72 -7.35
N ILE A 734 -20.97 -6.43 -6.18
CA ILE A 734 -20.76 -5.20 -5.42
C ILE A 734 -20.21 -5.57 -4.04
N GLU A 735 -19.14 -4.91 -3.61
CA GLU A 735 -18.63 -4.98 -2.25
C GLU A 735 -18.44 -3.55 -1.72
N HIS A 736 -19.12 -3.21 -0.64
CA HIS A 736 -18.95 -1.93 0.04
C HIS A 736 -18.26 -2.16 1.38
N THR A 737 -17.02 -1.68 1.49
CA THR A 737 -16.28 -1.67 2.74
C THR A 737 -16.45 -0.33 3.42
N ILE A 738 -17.17 -0.31 4.54
CA ILE A 738 -17.53 0.92 5.29
C ILE A 738 -16.39 1.35 6.23
N GLY A 739 -15.52 0.40 6.63
CA GLY A 739 -14.51 0.62 7.66
C GLY A 739 -15.13 0.44 9.05
N SER A 740 -14.80 1.28 10.05
CA SER A 740 -15.26 1.07 11.42
C SER A 740 -16.80 1.16 11.58
N GLY A 741 -17.51 1.84 10.68
CA GLY A 741 -18.98 1.92 10.67
C GLY A 741 -19.60 2.12 12.06
N ILE A 742 -20.59 1.28 12.39
CA ILE A 742 -21.28 1.28 13.68
C ILE A 742 -20.34 0.85 14.84
N PHE A 743 -19.33 0.02 14.57
CA PHE A 743 -18.37 -0.46 15.57
C PHE A 743 -17.56 0.68 16.21
N ASN A 744 -17.50 1.86 15.59
CA ASN A 744 -16.84 3.03 16.18
C ASN A 744 -17.59 3.59 17.39
N TYR A 745 -18.91 3.39 17.45
CA TYR A 745 -19.77 3.97 18.50
C TYR A 745 -19.96 3.05 19.70
N ILE A 746 -19.63 1.76 19.58
CA ILE A 746 -19.80 0.78 20.66
C ILE A 746 -18.51 0.74 21.52
N PRO A 747 -18.57 1.14 22.81
CA PRO A 747 -17.44 1.05 23.72
C PRO A 747 -16.93 -0.40 23.83
N GLY A 748 -15.61 -0.59 23.89
CA GLY A 748 -14.99 -1.93 23.88
C GLY A 748 -14.73 -2.47 22.46
N VAL A 749 -15.76 -2.56 21.61
CA VAL A 749 -15.62 -3.04 20.21
C VAL A 749 -14.70 -2.12 19.40
N ARG A 750 -14.77 -0.80 19.63
CA ARG A 750 -13.83 0.16 19.03
C ARG A 750 -12.35 -0.21 19.26
N LYS A 751 -12.00 -0.80 20.42
CA LYS A 751 -10.61 -1.23 20.72
C LYS A 751 -10.18 -2.43 19.88
N LEU A 752 -11.12 -3.30 19.48
CA LEU A 752 -10.86 -4.43 18.59
C LEU A 752 -10.58 -3.97 17.16
N LYS A 753 -10.94 -2.72 16.82
CA LYS A 753 -10.67 -2.12 15.51
C LYS A 753 -11.36 -2.91 14.37
N PHE A 754 -12.49 -3.55 14.66
CA PHE A 754 -13.30 -4.26 13.67
C PHE A 754 -13.83 -3.33 12.59
N ARG A 755 -14.08 -3.90 11.41
CA ARG A 755 -14.55 -3.19 10.24
C ARG A 755 -15.76 -3.91 9.64
N GLN A 756 -16.70 -3.13 9.15
CA GLN A 756 -17.97 -3.55 8.58
C GLN A 756 -17.92 -3.47 7.06
N PHE A 757 -18.53 -4.43 6.41
CA PHE A 757 -18.74 -4.45 4.96
C PHE A 757 -20.04 -5.16 4.62
N TRP A 758 -20.50 -4.99 3.39
CA TRP A 758 -21.54 -5.83 2.80
C TRP A 758 -21.22 -6.14 1.35
N THR A 759 -21.77 -7.25 0.86
CA THR A 759 -21.60 -7.74 -0.51
C THR A 759 -22.97 -8.05 -1.11
N ALA A 760 -23.09 -7.82 -2.41
CA ALA A 760 -24.27 -8.21 -3.18
C ALA A 760 -23.80 -8.72 -4.54
N LYS A 761 -24.14 -9.97 -4.86
CA LYS A 761 -23.85 -10.56 -6.15
C LYS A 761 -25.15 -11.09 -6.76
N GLY A 762 -25.35 -10.82 -8.03
CA GLY A 762 -26.52 -11.28 -8.77
C GLY A 762 -26.18 -11.67 -10.19
N VAL A 763 -26.86 -12.68 -10.71
CA VAL A 763 -26.80 -13.06 -12.11
C VAL A 763 -28.14 -13.58 -12.59
N ILE A 764 -28.52 -13.17 -13.79
CA ILE A 764 -29.64 -13.72 -14.54
C ILE A 764 -29.11 -14.24 -15.87
N GLY A 765 -29.71 -15.32 -16.36
CA GLY A 765 -29.30 -15.91 -17.61
C GLY A 765 -30.40 -16.74 -18.24
N LYS A 766 -30.19 -17.11 -19.50
CA LYS A 766 -31.07 -17.97 -20.29
C LYS A 766 -30.24 -19.01 -21.03
N LEU A 767 -30.95 -20.02 -21.51
CA LEU A 767 -30.46 -21.00 -22.47
C LEU A 767 -31.43 -21.00 -23.65
N SER A 768 -30.92 -21.05 -24.88
CA SER A 768 -31.70 -21.38 -26.06
C SER A 768 -32.25 -22.81 -25.96
N GLU A 769 -33.38 -23.07 -26.62
CA GLU A 769 -34.04 -24.38 -26.56
C GLU A 769 -33.12 -25.52 -27.02
N ALA A 770 -32.31 -25.30 -28.06
CA ALA A 770 -31.32 -26.27 -28.52
C ALA A 770 -30.26 -26.60 -27.44
N ASN A 771 -29.80 -25.58 -26.70
CA ASN A 771 -28.84 -25.79 -25.61
C ASN A 771 -29.48 -26.45 -24.38
N LYS A 772 -30.76 -26.16 -24.11
CA LYS A 772 -31.53 -26.84 -23.05
C LYS A 772 -31.67 -28.32 -23.33
N SER A 773 -32.12 -28.68 -24.54
CA SER A 773 -32.37 -30.08 -24.92
C SER A 773 -31.12 -30.94 -24.87
N LEU A 774 -29.95 -30.36 -25.18
CA LEU A 774 -28.67 -31.07 -25.15
C LEU A 774 -28.10 -31.21 -23.73
N ASN A 775 -28.16 -30.14 -22.91
CA ASN A 775 -27.40 -30.11 -21.65
C ASN A 775 -28.21 -30.48 -20.41
N LEU A 776 -29.53 -30.23 -20.38
CA LEU A 776 -30.34 -30.47 -19.16
C LEU A 776 -30.77 -31.93 -18.98
N THR A 777 -30.58 -32.76 -20.00
CA THR A 777 -31.00 -34.18 -20.05
C THR A 777 -29.82 -35.16 -19.91
N ALA A 778 -28.59 -34.66 -19.96
CA ALA A 778 -27.34 -35.43 -20.11
C ALA A 778 -26.76 -36.00 -18.81
N GLY A 779 -27.58 -36.56 -17.90
CA GLY A 779 -27.09 -37.30 -16.72
C GLY A 779 -26.53 -36.47 -15.55
N TYR A 780 -26.41 -35.15 -15.68
CA TYR A 780 -26.11 -34.22 -14.57
C TYR A 780 -27.18 -33.11 -14.50
N PRO A 781 -27.70 -32.75 -13.32
CA PRO A 781 -28.80 -31.81 -13.18
C PRO A 781 -28.33 -30.35 -13.26
N PHE A 782 -27.80 -29.95 -14.42
CA PHE A 782 -27.55 -28.54 -14.71
C PHE A 782 -28.85 -27.74 -14.56
N LYS A 783 -28.74 -26.47 -14.15
CA LYS A 783 -29.89 -25.57 -14.02
C LYS A 783 -29.71 -24.34 -14.91
N THR A 784 -30.84 -23.76 -15.30
CA THR A 784 -30.91 -22.45 -15.95
C THR A 784 -31.37 -21.38 -14.97
N LEU A 785 -31.03 -20.13 -15.25
CA LEU A 785 -31.43 -18.95 -14.49
C LEU A 785 -32.63 -18.23 -15.12
N GLU A 786 -33.27 -18.87 -16.10
CA GLU A 786 -34.41 -18.30 -16.80
C GLU A 786 -35.62 -18.17 -15.85
N GLY A 787 -36.20 -16.97 -15.78
CA GLY A 787 -37.36 -16.69 -14.93
C GLY A 787 -37.04 -16.51 -13.44
N SER A 788 -35.86 -16.93 -12.97
CA SER A 788 -35.44 -16.73 -11.58
C SER A 788 -33.95 -16.39 -11.50
N PRO A 789 -33.58 -15.13 -11.21
CA PRO A 789 -32.17 -14.77 -11.02
C PRO A 789 -31.57 -15.49 -9.82
N TYR A 790 -30.25 -15.68 -9.84
CA TYR A 790 -29.48 -16.04 -8.67
C TYR A 790 -29.01 -14.77 -7.97
N ILE A 791 -29.25 -14.65 -6.66
CA ILE A 791 -28.81 -13.51 -5.86
C ILE A 791 -28.26 -14.03 -4.53
N GLU A 792 -27.06 -13.57 -4.17
CA GLU A 792 -26.52 -13.73 -2.82
C GLU A 792 -26.17 -12.36 -2.21
N LEU A 793 -26.52 -12.22 -0.95
CA LEU A 793 -26.18 -11.06 -0.13
C LEU A 793 -25.26 -11.51 0.99
N GLY A 794 -24.27 -10.72 1.32
CA GLY A 794 -23.36 -11.01 2.42
C GLY A 794 -23.05 -9.81 3.27
N THR A 795 -22.68 -10.06 4.52
CA THR A 795 -22.08 -9.07 5.41
C THR A 795 -21.15 -9.79 6.38
N GLY A 796 -20.35 -9.05 7.13
CA GLY A 796 -19.43 -9.69 8.03
C GLY A 796 -18.57 -8.71 8.79
N VAL A 797 -17.56 -9.30 9.42
CA VAL A 797 -16.57 -8.57 10.19
C VAL A 797 -15.21 -8.87 9.60
N GLU A 798 -14.54 -7.81 9.13
CA GLU A 798 -13.14 -7.90 8.74
C GLU A 798 -12.25 -7.30 9.84
N ASN A 799 -10.95 -7.48 9.68
CA ASN A 799 -9.93 -7.01 10.62
C ASN A 799 -9.90 -7.76 11.97
N ILE A 800 -10.41 -9.00 12.00
CA ILE A 800 -10.29 -9.91 13.14
C ILE A 800 -8.82 -10.33 13.25
N PHE A 801 -8.23 -10.12 14.42
CA PHE A 801 -6.77 -10.24 14.65
C PHE A 801 -5.87 -9.50 13.64
N LYS A 802 -6.43 -8.58 12.84
CA LYS A 802 -5.75 -7.82 11.76
C LYS A 802 -5.48 -8.55 10.44
N PHE A 803 -5.93 -9.80 10.29
CA PHE A 803 -5.71 -10.57 9.05
C PHE A 803 -6.87 -11.48 8.65
N LEU A 804 -7.82 -11.76 9.55
CA LEU A 804 -8.99 -12.58 9.26
C LEU A 804 -10.19 -11.71 8.91
N ARG A 805 -10.97 -12.22 7.97
CA ARG A 805 -12.31 -11.76 7.60
C ARG A 805 -13.26 -12.95 7.66
N VAL A 806 -14.43 -12.73 8.24
CA VAL A 806 -15.52 -13.70 8.28
C VAL A 806 -16.71 -13.10 7.56
N ASP A 807 -17.23 -13.83 6.57
CA ASP A 807 -18.35 -13.46 5.72
C ASP A 807 -19.54 -14.38 6.04
N PHE A 808 -20.67 -13.77 6.34
CA PHE A 808 -21.98 -14.41 6.42
C PHE A 808 -22.68 -14.16 5.09
N VAL A 809 -23.02 -15.22 4.35
CA VAL A 809 -23.59 -15.10 3.00
C VAL A 809 -24.91 -15.86 2.94
N TRP A 810 -25.95 -15.17 2.46
CA TRP A 810 -27.29 -15.71 2.24
C TRP A 810 -27.56 -15.81 0.74
N ARG A 811 -27.99 -16.99 0.29
CA ARG A 811 -28.60 -17.18 -1.03
C ARG A 811 -30.06 -16.75 -0.93
N VAL A 812 -30.40 -15.62 -1.55
CA VAL A 812 -31.73 -14.99 -1.49
C VAL A 812 -32.62 -15.47 -2.64
N ALA A 813 -32.02 -15.72 -3.81
CA ALA A 813 -32.71 -16.24 -4.97
C ALA A 813 -31.83 -17.28 -5.70
N PRO A 814 -32.41 -18.30 -6.37
CA PRO A 814 -33.85 -18.64 -6.45
C PRO A 814 -34.45 -19.06 -5.09
N LYS A 815 -35.79 -19.04 -4.97
CA LYS A 815 -36.48 -19.50 -3.75
C LYS A 815 -36.08 -20.94 -3.46
N PRO A 816 -35.74 -21.28 -2.20
CA PRO A 816 -35.29 -22.60 -1.86
C PRO A 816 -36.44 -23.61 -1.95
N LEU A 817 -36.11 -24.85 -2.31
CA LEU A 817 -37.11 -25.92 -2.35
C LEU A 817 -37.55 -26.27 -0.90
N PRO A 818 -38.79 -26.76 -0.67
CA PRO A 818 -39.32 -27.00 0.67
C PRO A 818 -38.42 -27.87 1.57
N PHE A 819 -37.71 -28.85 0.98
CA PHE A 819 -36.81 -29.79 1.68
C PHE A 819 -35.32 -29.44 1.53
N GLU A 820 -34.99 -28.26 1.00
CA GLU A 820 -33.59 -27.85 0.82
C GLU A 820 -32.95 -27.45 2.15
N ALA A 821 -31.88 -28.17 2.53
CA ALA A 821 -31.14 -27.95 3.77
C ALA A 821 -30.68 -26.49 3.95
N TYR A 822 -30.71 -26.01 5.20
CA TYR A 822 -30.35 -24.64 5.54
C TYR A 822 -28.92 -24.26 5.13
N GLU A 823 -28.00 -25.22 5.15
CA GLU A 823 -26.60 -25.06 4.71
C GLU A 823 -26.45 -24.66 3.22
N ARG A 824 -27.49 -24.85 2.41
CA ARG A 824 -27.53 -24.37 1.01
C ARG A 824 -28.08 -22.94 0.87
N ARG A 825 -28.68 -22.41 1.93
CA ARG A 825 -29.28 -21.06 1.99
C ARG A 825 -28.38 -20.06 2.68
N PHE A 826 -27.56 -20.52 3.62
CA PHE A 826 -26.65 -19.71 4.41
C PHE A 826 -25.30 -20.39 4.59
N GLY A 827 -24.22 -19.61 4.46
CA GLY A 827 -22.86 -20.09 4.67
C GLY A 827 -22.00 -19.07 5.41
N ILE A 828 -21.05 -19.58 6.18
CA ILE A 828 -20.02 -18.81 6.86
C ILE A 828 -18.70 -19.11 6.15
N PHE A 829 -18.03 -18.07 5.66
CA PHE A 829 -16.77 -18.19 4.94
C PHE A 829 -15.67 -17.42 5.64
N GLY A 830 -14.47 -18.00 5.68
CA GLY A 830 -13.27 -17.32 6.16
C GLY A 830 -12.42 -16.84 4.99
N SER A 831 -11.74 -15.72 5.13
CA SER A 831 -10.67 -15.34 4.21
C SER A 831 -9.54 -14.62 4.94
N PHE A 832 -8.34 -14.68 4.34
CA PHE A 832 -7.22 -13.86 4.75
C PHE A 832 -7.24 -12.56 3.96
N LYS A 833 -7.32 -11.44 4.67
CA LYS A 833 -7.29 -10.10 4.08
C LYS A 833 -6.26 -9.27 4.85
N LEU A 834 -5.09 -9.11 4.25
CA LEU A 834 -4.05 -8.24 4.77
C LEU A 834 -4.23 -6.84 4.18
N GLN A 835 -4.58 -5.89 5.03
CA GLN A 835 -4.67 -4.46 4.67
C GLN A 835 -3.62 -3.71 5.49
N PHE A 836 -2.68 -3.08 4.79
CA PHE A 836 -1.61 -2.26 5.34
C PHE A 836 -2.05 -0.81 5.52
#